data_AF-B8BUT5-F1
#
_entry.id   AF-B8BUT5-F1
#
_cell.length_a   1.000
_cell.length_b   1.000
_cell.length_c   1.000
_cell.angle_alpha   90.00
_cell.angle_beta   90.00
_cell.angle_gamma   90.00
#
_symmetry.space_group_name_H-M   'P 1'
#
loop_
_entity.id
_entity.type
_entity.pdbx_description
1 polymer ?
#
loop_
_entity_poly.entity_id
_entity_poly.type
_entity_poly.pdbx_seq_one_letter_code
_entity_poly.pdbx_strand_id
1 'polypeptide(L)'
;MDDFAVTASPDLVDSLNEGIVTCIRSSGKQLPSSAITSHAQCQWTEYASVPRDVDGVVLCSPVVDDLSQFFPPLNKYSVGSNGRHLLYSACLGLLLSTRSDDAITEANEARSTNPLSTFLSIASFLLDEIDADPNQPTETKGACHRPPLHLVARSCHPDGVQLLLSRGADADQADDEGWTALMACCLPDIRTQEEGGPTVDERVGTVKFILGHLDAEDVDARNYCGYTALHYACEGLNSDLIQCLLKEGNADATLRTIWGQSCIGIVKSECDNNPEEAGKCEAVLMSHLESTGQLEDIQAFLNEERKAIELTNLVEGVMIPASRRPKFDSSNDGISCMEALRAQDQRIITALMKHLDLDPSDLFQQNLVEKLSHNNENVYEVMHRRILDLVPLALRQVYCNRNPTCEEREIVTCMNSRLRKSSESSVDGVRRIDPITLMNQAFCLHRERGHIARQIELLTDLMVGPLQRTFAFAIPSNATLKMIISHAPNIVEVGAGTGYWSSMLAAAGADVVAFDANPPVALDEGDEHNVYFGRLAYFPVQKGVASTVFDASVTMEERALLIVWPNNPDNEDNPHVAVEGFNLPPVWDLECLQTYYNVGGKTIIYVGEREDKINLMHGASASDCGFCSSRAFQRFLKEKFELTAEIECPTWWMKNDDITIWKRK
;
A
#
# COMPACT_ATOMS: atom_id res chain seq x y z
N MET A 1 -23.59 43.19 1.53
CA MET A 1 -23.39 44.30 0.58
C MET A 1 -21.89 44.49 0.41
N ASP A 2 -21.28 43.65 -0.41
CA ASP A 2 -20.65 44.07 -1.66
C ASP A 2 -20.31 42.79 -2.42
N ASP A 3 -21.00 42.62 -3.55
CA ASP A 3 -20.85 41.53 -4.51
C ASP A 3 -19.48 41.59 -5.16
N PHE A 4 -18.67 40.55 -4.95
CA PHE A 4 -17.58 40.20 -5.87
C PHE A 4 -17.62 38.70 -6.12
N ALA A 5 -18.61 38.29 -6.92
CA ALA A 5 -18.54 37.06 -7.70
C ALA A 5 -17.49 37.29 -8.79
N VAL A 6 -16.36 36.58 -8.73
CA VAL A 6 -15.42 36.52 -9.85
C VAL A 6 -15.98 35.49 -10.83
N THR A 7 -16.86 35.97 -11.70
CA THR A 7 -17.31 35.27 -12.90
C THR A 7 -16.13 35.15 -13.87
N ALA A 8 -16.05 34.06 -14.63
CA ALA A 8 -15.21 34.01 -15.83
C ALA A 8 -15.52 35.25 -16.69
N SER A 9 -14.48 35.96 -17.15
CA SER A 9 -14.68 37.24 -17.83
C SER A 9 -15.57 37.05 -19.08
N PRO A 10 -16.63 37.86 -19.25
CA PRO A 10 -17.47 37.90 -20.47
C PRO A 10 -16.67 37.90 -21.79
N ASP A 11 -15.44 38.40 -21.76
CA ASP A 11 -14.52 38.52 -22.89
C ASP A 11 -14.17 37.19 -23.59
N LEU A 12 -14.06 36.05 -22.91
CA LEU A 12 -13.64 34.79 -23.57
C LEU A 12 -14.76 34.22 -24.46
N VAL A 13 -15.98 34.22 -23.93
CA VAL A 13 -17.17 33.72 -24.62
C VAL A 13 -17.52 34.61 -25.80
N ASP A 14 -17.46 35.93 -25.61
CA ASP A 14 -17.68 36.90 -26.67
C ASP A 14 -16.59 36.79 -27.75
N SER A 15 -15.32 36.57 -27.37
CA SER A 15 -14.23 36.37 -28.32
C SER A 15 -14.34 35.06 -29.11
N LEU A 16 -14.83 33.97 -28.49
CA LEU A 16 -15.10 32.71 -29.18
C LEU A 16 -16.26 32.85 -30.17
N ASN A 17 -17.36 33.48 -29.75
CA ASN A 17 -18.49 33.78 -30.62
C ASN A 17 -18.07 34.68 -31.79
N GLU A 18 -17.28 35.74 -31.55
CA GLU A 18 -16.73 36.58 -32.61
C GLU A 18 -15.80 35.80 -33.55
N GLY A 19 -14.96 34.91 -33.03
CA GLY A 19 -14.05 34.06 -33.81
C GLY A 19 -14.79 33.11 -34.75
N ILE A 20 -15.80 32.40 -34.24
CA ILE A 20 -16.67 31.49 -35.01
C ILE A 20 -17.41 32.27 -36.09
N VAL A 21 -18.06 33.39 -35.72
CA VAL A 21 -18.80 34.26 -36.65
C VAL A 21 -17.87 34.86 -37.73
N THR A 22 -16.65 35.22 -37.38
CA THR A 22 -15.66 35.77 -38.31
C THR A 22 -15.18 34.70 -39.29
N CYS A 23 -14.91 33.48 -38.82
CA CYS A 23 -14.49 32.35 -39.67
C CYS A 23 -15.58 31.93 -40.65
N ILE A 24 -16.85 31.94 -40.21
CA ILE A 24 -18.00 31.69 -41.09
C ILE A 24 -18.07 32.76 -42.18
N ARG A 25 -17.95 34.05 -41.81
CA ARG A 25 -17.99 35.16 -42.77
C ARG A 25 -16.83 35.14 -43.77
N SER A 26 -15.62 34.77 -43.34
CA SER A 26 -14.44 34.72 -44.20
C SER A 26 -14.42 33.50 -45.14
N SER A 27 -15.07 32.39 -44.76
CA SER A 27 -15.20 31.19 -45.61
C SER A 27 -16.12 31.38 -46.83
N GLY A 28 -16.95 32.43 -46.84
CA GLY A 28 -17.95 32.67 -47.89
C GLY A 28 -19.16 31.73 -47.87
N LYS A 29 -19.27 30.85 -46.86
CA LYS A 29 -20.35 29.87 -46.68
C LYS A 29 -21.23 30.26 -45.49
N GLN A 30 -22.50 29.82 -45.47
CA GLN A 30 -23.43 30.07 -44.36
C GLN A 30 -23.65 28.80 -43.54
N LEU A 31 -23.63 28.91 -42.20
CA LEU A 31 -24.14 27.85 -41.32
C LEU A 31 -25.61 27.55 -41.68
N PRO A 32 -26.09 26.31 -41.48
CA PRO A 32 -27.52 26.01 -41.54
C PRO A 32 -28.29 26.97 -40.64
N SER A 33 -29.39 27.55 -41.14
CA SER A 33 -30.20 28.56 -40.44
C SER A 33 -30.80 28.06 -39.11
N SER A 34 -30.72 26.77 -38.83
CA SER A 34 -31.05 26.15 -37.54
C SER A 34 -30.02 26.38 -36.43
N ALA A 35 -28.76 26.72 -36.75
CA ALA A 35 -27.66 26.88 -35.79
C ALA A 35 -27.40 28.34 -35.36
N ILE A 36 -27.98 29.32 -36.07
CA ILE A 36 -27.86 30.75 -35.76
C ILE A 36 -29.22 31.26 -35.29
N THR A 37 -29.55 31.08 -34.01
CA THR A 37 -30.59 31.88 -33.37
C THR A 37 -29.94 33.17 -32.86
N SER A 38 -30.57 34.32 -33.12
CA SER A 38 -30.03 35.65 -32.82
C SER A 38 -29.84 35.96 -31.32
N HIS A 39 -30.11 34.98 -30.45
CA HIS A 39 -30.11 35.12 -28.98
C HIS A 39 -29.48 33.91 -28.25
N ALA A 40 -28.52 33.21 -28.86
CA ALA A 40 -27.71 32.21 -28.14
C ALA A 40 -26.72 32.89 -27.16
N GLN A 41 -27.23 33.48 -26.09
CA GLN A 41 -26.41 33.81 -24.92
C GLN A 41 -26.26 32.53 -24.10
N CYS A 42 -25.22 31.76 -24.43
CA CYS A 42 -24.76 30.65 -23.60
C CYS A 42 -24.33 31.24 -22.25
N GLN A 43 -25.07 31.00 -21.16
CA GLN A 43 -24.74 31.52 -19.83
C GLN A 43 -23.67 30.62 -19.19
N TRP A 44 -22.39 30.92 -19.46
CA TRP A 44 -21.21 30.22 -18.91
C TRP A 44 -20.95 30.51 -17.42
N THR A 45 -21.87 31.20 -16.72
CA THR A 45 -21.66 31.75 -15.37
C THR A 45 -21.71 30.70 -14.25
N GLU A 46 -22.32 29.55 -14.46
CA GLU A 46 -22.45 28.49 -13.43
C GLU A 46 -21.18 27.63 -13.27
N TYR A 47 -20.24 27.72 -14.22
CA TYR A 47 -19.00 26.93 -14.23
C TYR A 47 -17.79 27.62 -13.58
N ALA A 48 -18.00 28.82 -13.02
CA ALA A 48 -16.97 29.64 -12.36
C ALA A 48 -17.02 29.60 -10.82
N SER A 49 -17.97 28.89 -10.21
CA SER A 49 -18.14 28.85 -8.75
C SER A 49 -17.52 27.60 -8.10
N VAL A 50 -16.45 27.82 -7.31
CA VAL A 50 -15.90 26.84 -6.37
C VAL A 50 -16.34 27.21 -4.94
N PRO A 51 -16.72 26.26 -4.06
CA PRO A 51 -16.88 26.55 -2.64
C PRO A 51 -15.55 27.02 -2.04
N ARG A 52 -15.57 28.06 -1.20
CA ARG A 52 -14.35 28.56 -0.53
C ARG A 52 -13.86 27.54 0.50
N ASP A 53 -12.57 27.24 0.49
CA ASP A 53 -11.91 26.61 1.63
C ASP A 53 -11.73 27.60 2.80
N VAL A 54 -11.54 27.03 3.99
CA VAL A 54 -11.54 27.70 5.30
C VAL A 54 -10.50 28.84 5.41
N ASP A 55 -9.50 28.87 4.52
CA ASP A 55 -8.40 29.85 4.50
C ASP A 55 -8.50 30.93 3.41
N GLY A 56 -9.62 31.00 2.67
CA GLY A 56 -9.91 32.15 1.79
C GLY A 56 -9.07 32.25 0.51
N VAL A 57 -8.35 31.19 0.12
CA VAL A 57 -7.69 31.09 -1.19
C VAL A 57 -8.71 30.66 -2.24
N VAL A 58 -8.84 31.45 -3.30
CA VAL A 58 -9.69 31.14 -4.47
C VAL A 58 -8.96 30.11 -5.32
N LEU A 59 -9.48 28.88 -5.40
CA LEU A 59 -9.04 27.90 -6.39
C LEU A 59 -9.74 28.21 -7.72
N CYS A 60 -8.97 28.47 -8.77
CA CYS A 60 -9.49 28.47 -10.14
C CYS A 60 -9.87 27.03 -10.53
N SER A 61 -10.96 26.87 -11.29
CA SER A 61 -11.30 25.56 -11.88
C SER A 61 -10.15 25.11 -12.79
N PRO A 62 -9.65 23.87 -12.70
CA PRO A 62 -8.63 23.33 -13.61
C PRO A 62 -9.01 23.52 -15.09
N VAL A 63 -10.31 23.51 -15.39
CA VAL A 63 -10.88 23.75 -16.72
C VAL A 63 -10.70 25.21 -17.18
N VAL A 64 -10.73 26.18 -16.28
CA VAL A 64 -10.54 27.62 -16.57
C VAL A 64 -9.06 27.95 -16.77
N ASP A 65 -8.19 27.33 -15.98
CA ASP A 65 -6.73 27.42 -16.19
C ASP A 65 -6.33 26.71 -17.49
N ASP A 66 -6.90 25.53 -17.79
CA ASP A 66 -6.75 24.84 -19.07
C ASP A 66 -7.22 25.74 -20.24
N LEU A 67 -8.42 26.31 -20.15
CA LEU A 67 -8.98 27.25 -21.12
C LEU A 67 -8.05 28.43 -21.43
N SER A 68 -7.59 29.15 -20.41
CA SER A 68 -6.71 30.32 -20.60
C SER A 68 -5.32 29.97 -21.16
N GLN A 69 -4.89 28.72 -20.99
CA GLN A 69 -3.63 28.20 -21.54
C GLN A 69 -3.75 27.75 -23.00
N PHE A 70 -4.94 27.35 -23.46
CA PHE A 70 -5.21 26.99 -24.87
C PHE A 70 -5.57 28.20 -25.75
N PHE A 71 -5.88 29.36 -25.16
CA PHE A 71 -6.19 30.61 -25.86
C PHE A 71 -5.22 31.73 -25.44
N PRO A 72 -4.11 31.99 -26.17
CA PRO A 72 -3.48 33.32 -26.09
C PRO A 72 -4.52 34.37 -26.52
N PRO A 73 -4.40 35.65 -26.11
CA PRO A 73 -5.41 36.66 -26.42
C PRO A 73 -5.72 36.62 -27.92
N LEU A 74 -7.00 36.37 -28.27
CA LEU A 74 -7.53 36.31 -29.62
C LEU A 74 -7.27 37.66 -30.31
N ASN A 75 -6.04 37.86 -30.78
CA ASN A 75 -5.62 39.12 -31.36
C ASN A 75 -6.13 39.17 -32.79
N LYS A 76 -7.42 39.51 -32.93
CA LYS A 76 -8.22 40.02 -34.07
C LYS A 76 -7.95 39.59 -35.52
N TYR A 77 -6.91 38.83 -35.87
CA TYR A 77 -6.50 38.58 -37.25
C TYR A 77 -5.81 37.23 -37.54
N SER A 78 -5.71 36.30 -36.58
CA SER A 78 -5.27 34.95 -36.93
C SER A 78 -6.08 33.89 -36.19
N VAL A 79 -7.29 33.63 -36.69
CA VAL A 79 -7.74 32.24 -36.76
C VAL A 79 -6.64 31.55 -37.55
N GLY A 80 -5.81 30.73 -36.89
CA GLY A 80 -4.81 29.92 -37.59
C GLY A 80 -5.49 29.23 -38.78
N SER A 81 -4.85 29.23 -39.94
CA SER A 81 -5.46 28.86 -41.23
C SER A 81 -5.99 27.42 -41.34
N ASN A 82 -5.98 26.64 -40.25
CA ASN A 82 -6.30 25.23 -40.16
C ASN A 82 -7.50 24.90 -39.24
N GLY A 83 -8.21 25.90 -38.68
CA GLY A 83 -9.44 25.66 -37.91
C GLY A 83 -9.29 24.99 -36.52
N ARG A 84 -8.09 24.54 -36.15
CA ARG A 84 -7.79 23.80 -34.90
C ARG A 84 -8.36 24.44 -33.64
N HIS A 85 -8.03 25.70 -33.34
CA HIS A 85 -8.48 26.34 -32.10
C HIS A 85 -10.01 26.41 -32.00
N LEU A 86 -10.71 26.58 -33.12
CA LEU A 86 -12.17 26.61 -33.16
C LEU A 86 -12.78 25.23 -32.93
N LEU A 87 -12.12 24.18 -33.43
CA LEU A 87 -12.57 22.79 -33.21
C LEU A 87 -12.46 22.43 -31.72
N TYR A 88 -11.38 22.83 -31.05
CA TYR A 88 -11.24 22.67 -29.60
C TYR A 88 -12.29 23.45 -28.81
N SER A 89 -12.61 24.68 -29.21
CA SER A 89 -13.70 25.46 -28.59
C SER A 89 -15.05 24.74 -28.71
N ALA A 90 -15.33 24.14 -29.86
CA ALA A 90 -16.55 23.37 -30.08
C ALA A 90 -16.57 22.10 -29.22
N CYS A 91 -15.47 21.33 -29.20
CA CYS A 91 -15.32 20.12 -28.39
C CYS A 91 -15.45 20.42 -26.88
N LEU A 92 -14.92 21.54 -26.43
CA LEU A 92 -15.07 21.97 -25.05
C LEU A 92 -16.50 22.42 -24.73
N GLY A 93 -17.16 23.07 -25.68
CA GLY A 93 -18.59 23.37 -25.58
C GLY A 93 -19.42 22.10 -25.42
N LEU A 94 -19.07 21.00 -26.11
CA LEU A 94 -19.68 19.68 -25.87
C LEU A 94 -19.40 19.19 -24.45
N LEU A 95 -18.15 19.26 -23.97
CA LEU A 95 -17.77 18.86 -22.60
C LEU A 95 -18.54 19.60 -21.51
N LEU A 96 -18.85 20.87 -21.74
CA LEU A 96 -19.46 21.77 -20.76
C LEU A 96 -20.96 22.00 -21.00
N SER A 97 -21.58 21.31 -21.96
CA SER A 97 -23.01 21.43 -22.21
C SER A 97 -23.81 20.79 -21.07
N THR A 98 -24.80 21.51 -20.55
CA THR A 98 -25.74 20.97 -19.55
C THR A 98 -26.60 19.87 -20.17
N ARG A 99 -26.91 18.84 -19.38
CA ARG A 99 -27.78 17.72 -19.78
C ARG A 99 -29.25 17.89 -19.38
N SER A 100 -29.60 18.96 -18.66
CA SER A 100 -30.96 19.13 -18.14
C SER A 100 -31.92 19.72 -19.18
N ASP A 101 -33.10 19.09 -19.28
CA ASP A 101 -34.29 19.67 -19.90
C ASP A 101 -34.95 20.75 -19.00
N ASP A 102 -34.47 20.95 -17.76
CA ASP A 102 -35.06 21.86 -16.76
C ASP A 102 -34.98 23.35 -17.11
N ALA A 103 -34.27 23.72 -18.18
CA ALA A 103 -34.32 25.07 -18.75
C ALA A 103 -35.60 25.35 -19.58
N ILE A 104 -36.53 24.39 -19.71
CA ILE A 104 -37.73 24.54 -20.54
C ILE A 104 -38.95 25.07 -19.75
N THR A 105 -38.93 25.10 -18.42
CA THR A 105 -40.04 25.67 -17.66
C THR A 105 -39.88 27.17 -17.41
N GLU A 106 -40.69 27.93 -18.16
CA GLU A 106 -40.95 29.38 -18.07
C GLU A 106 -40.09 30.32 -18.93
N ALA A 107 -40.19 30.22 -20.27
CA ALA A 107 -40.59 31.37 -21.11
C ALA A 107 -40.59 31.05 -22.62
N ASN A 108 -41.78 31.17 -23.22
CA ASN A 108 -42.08 31.58 -24.61
C ASN A 108 -41.54 30.77 -25.82
N GLU A 109 -42.47 30.55 -26.74
CA GLU A 109 -42.34 29.89 -28.05
C GLU A 109 -41.40 30.61 -29.04
N ALA A 110 -40.11 30.64 -28.75
CA ALA A 110 -39.06 30.84 -29.76
C ALA A 110 -38.06 29.70 -29.60
N ARG A 111 -37.99 28.79 -30.59
CA ARG A 111 -37.13 27.59 -30.64
C ARG A 111 -35.83 27.78 -29.84
N SER A 112 -35.83 27.32 -28.59
CA SER A 112 -34.65 27.27 -27.74
C SER A 112 -33.76 26.16 -28.27
N THR A 113 -32.73 26.53 -29.01
CA THR A 113 -31.72 25.61 -29.56
C THR A 113 -30.87 25.06 -28.41
N ASN A 114 -30.93 23.75 -28.19
CA ASN A 114 -30.12 23.05 -27.19
C ASN A 114 -28.62 23.39 -27.43
N PRO A 115 -27.87 23.89 -26.42
CA PRO A 115 -26.43 24.19 -26.53
C PRO A 115 -25.62 23.06 -27.16
N LEU A 116 -25.92 21.80 -26.82
CA LEU A 116 -25.29 20.61 -27.40
C LEU A 116 -25.44 20.57 -28.93
N SER A 117 -26.65 20.79 -29.44
CA SER A 117 -26.93 20.79 -30.89
C SER A 117 -26.20 21.90 -31.64
N THR A 118 -25.99 23.03 -30.97
CA THR A 118 -25.21 24.15 -31.51
C THR A 118 -23.73 23.78 -31.63
N PHE A 119 -23.13 23.22 -30.58
CA PHE A 119 -21.73 22.80 -30.62
C PHE A 119 -21.47 21.65 -31.59
N LEU A 120 -22.38 20.68 -31.71
CA LEU A 120 -22.31 19.64 -32.74
C LEU A 120 -22.34 20.23 -34.15
N SER A 121 -23.21 21.22 -34.39
CA SER A 121 -23.30 21.90 -35.69
C SER A 121 -22.04 22.70 -36.02
N ILE A 122 -21.44 23.36 -35.03
CA ILE A 122 -20.18 24.09 -35.18
C ILE A 122 -19.04 23.11 -35.48
N ALA A 123 -18.91 22.02 -34.72
CA ALA A 123 -17.90 21.00 -34.95
C ALA A 123 -18.05 20.39 -36.36
N SER A 124 -19.26 20.02 -36.78
CA SER A 124 -19.53 19.50 -38.13
C SER A 124 -19.09 20.49 -39.21
N PHE A 125 -19.44 21.77 -39.07
CA PHE A 125 -19.04 22.80 -40.03
C PHE A 125 -17.51 22.96 -40.11
N LEU A 126 -16.82 22.94 -38.97
CA LEU A 126 -15.36 23.08 -38.94
C LEU A 126 -14.66 21.89 -39.62
N LEU A 127 -15.17 20.68 -39.42
CA LEU A 127 -14.64 19.47 -40.05
C LEU A 127 -14.95 19.43 -41.55
N ASP A 128 -16.19 19.74 -41.96
CA ASP A 128 -16.65 19.60 -43.35
C ASP A 128 -16.23 20.75 -44.26
N GLU A 129 -16.34 21.98 -43.77
CA GLU A 129 -16.27 23.18 -44.62
C GLU A 129 -14.94 23.92 -44.47
N ILE A 130 -14.29 23.79 -43.31
CA ILE A 130 -13.01 24.40 -42.98
C ILE A 130 -11.84 23.39 -43.04
N ASP A 131 -12.14 22.09 -43.22
CA ASP A 131 -11.16 21.00 -43.29
C ASP A 131 -10.24 20.98 -42.05
N ALA A 132 -10.84 21.24 -40.88
CA ALA A 132 -10.11 21.18 -39.61
C ALA A 132 -9.70 19.72 -39.34
N ASP A 133 -8.41 19.50 -39.12
CA ASP A 133 -7.88 18.16 -38.83
C ASP A 133 -8.38 17.65 -37.46
N PRO A 134 -9.15 16.54 -37.42
CA PRO A 134 -9.70 15.99 -36.19
C PRO A 134 -8.65 15.33 -35.28
N ASN A 135 -7.41 15.15 -35.77
CA ASN A 135 -6.32 14.48 -35.06
C ASN A 135 -5.22 15.43 -34.60
N GLN A 136 -5.34 16.72 -34.93
CA GLN A 136 -4.32 17.68 -34.55
C GLN A 136 -4.39 17.95 -33.03
N PRO A 137 -3.39 17.54 -32.22
CA PRO A 137 -3.47 17.61 -30.76
C PRO A 137 -3.46 19.05 -30.22
N THR A 138 -3.44 19.31 -28.93
CA THR A 138 -3.17 20.67 -28.39
C THR A 138 -1.70 21.07 -28.62
N GLU A 139 -1.33 22.35 -28.51
CA GLU A 139 0.03 22.86 -28.83
C GLU A 139 0.74 23.54 -27.64
N THR A 140 0.15 23.41 -26.44
CA THR A 140 0.60 24.15 -25.26
C THR A 140 1.90 23.57 -24.73
N LYS A 141 2.95 24.40 -24.70
CA LYS A 141 4.27 23.99 -24.22
C LYS A 141 4.20 23.55 -22.75
N GLY A 142 4.57 22.31 -22.48
CA GLY A 142 4.55 21.72 -21.13
C GLY A 142 3.20 21.09 -20.74
N ALA A 143 2.22 21.07 -21.64
CA ALA A 143 0.99 20.29 -21.48
C ALA A 143 1.10 18.95 -22.23
N CYS A 144 0.22 18.00 -21.89
CA CYS A 144 -0.02 16.80 -22.68
C CYS A 144 -0.75 17.19 -23.98
N HIS A 145 -0.14 16.90 -25.13
CA HIS A 145 -0.66 17.19 -26.46
C HIS A 145 -1.89 16.31 -26.77
N ARG A 146 -3.05 16.66 -26.19
CA ARG A 146 -4.29 15.88 -26.27
C ARG A 146 -5.04 16.07 -27.58
N PRO A 147 -5.40 15.00 -28.31
CA PRO A 147 -6.30 15.07 -29.47
C PRO A 147 -7.72 15.58 -29.12
N PRO A 148 -8.46 16.13 -30.11
CA PRO A 148 -9.85 16.57 -29.91
C PRO A 148 -10.78 15.47 -29.37
N LEU A 149 -10.57 14.22 -29.79
CA LEU A 149 -11.40 13.09 -29.41
C LEU A 149 -11.38 12.82 -27.89
N HIS A 150 -10.27 13.05 -27.19
CA HIS A 150 -10.19 12.85 -25.73
C HIS A 150 -11.17 13.73 -24.96
N LEU A 151 -11.31 14.98 -25.40
CA LEU A 151 -12.19 15.96 -24.74
C LEU A 151 -13.65 15.56 -24.89
N VAL A 152 -14.03 15.12 -26.10
CA VAL A 152 -15.40 14.71 -26.39
C VAL A 152 -15.71 13.32 -25.82
N ALA A 153 -14.73 12.42 -25.76
CA ALA A 153 -14.88 11.14 -25.08
C ALA A 153 -15.10 11.33 -23.57
N ARG A 154 -14.33 12.20 -22.92
CA ARG A 154 -14.52 12.56 -21.51
C ARG A 154 -15.90 13.13 -21.22
N SER A 155 -16.47 13.85 -22.19
CA SER A 155 -17.83 14.37 -22.03
C SER A 155 -18.89 13.30 -22.08
N CYS A 156 -18.61 12.07 -22.55
CA CYS A 156 -19.60 11.01 -22.74
C CYS A 156 -20.84 11.52 -23.52
N HIS A 157 -20.61 12.22 -24.62
CA HIS A 157 -21.66 12.59 -25.58
C HIS A 157 -21.50 11.71 -26.83
N PRO A 158 -22.29 10.62 -26.95
CA PRO A 158 -22.12 9.65 -28.03
C PRO A 158 -22.14 10.29 -29.42
N ASP A 159 -23.04 11.26 -29.65
CA ASP A 159 -23.16 11.99 -30.92
C ASP A 159 -21.92 12.80 -31.28
N GLY A 160 -21.25 13.40 -30.29
CA GLY A 160 -20.02 14.17 -30.50
C GLY A 160 -18.85 13.26 -30.84
N VAL A 161 -18.75 12.12 -30.14
CA VAL A 161 -17.74 11.10 -30.40
C VAL A 161 -17.95 10.49 -31.79
N GLN A 162 -19.19 10.13 -32.12
CA GLN A 162 -19.55 9.61 -33.43
C GLN A 162 -19.26 10.62 -34.55
N LEU A 163 -19.54 11.92 -34.32
CA LEU A 163 -19.23 12.97 -35.28
C LEU A 163 -17.74 13.02 -35.60
N LEU A 164 -16.87 13.06 -34.59
CA LEU A 164 -15.42 13.08 -34.79
C LEU A 164 -14.91 11.80 -35.47
N LEU A 165 -15.31 10.63 -34.99
CA LEU A 165 -14.89 9.34 -35.57
C LEU A 165 -15.32 9.19 -37.03
N SER A 166 -16.56 9.59 -37.36
CA SER A 166 -17.08 9.54 -38.74
C SER A 166 -16.33 10.46 -39.72
N ARG A 167 -15.52 11.38 -39.18
CA ARG A 167 -14.70 12.33 -39.94
C ARG A 167 -13.21 12.05 -39.86
N GLY A 168 -12.84 10.85 -39.44
CA GLY A 168 -11.46 10.39 -39.46
C GLY A 168 -10.66 10.78 -38.21
N ALA A 169 -11.33 11.09 -37.10
CA ALA A 169 -10.64 11.09 -35.82
C ALA A 169 -10.10 9.69 -35.53
N ASP A 170 -8.83 9.62 -35.12
CA ASP A 170 -8.12 8.42 -34.76
C ASP A 170 -8.48 8.04 -33.32
N ALA A 171 -9.11 6.87 -33.18
CA ALA A 171 -9.53 6.36 -31.88
C ALA A 171 -8.36 5.91 -31.00
N ASP A 172 -7.23 5.54 -31.60
CA ASP A 172 -6.05 4.99 -30.93
C ASP A 172 -4.99 6.07 -30.61
N GLN A 173 -5.11 7.26 -31.20
CA GLN A 173 -4.15 8.34 -30.97
C GLN A 173 -4.05 8.66 -29.48
N ALA A 174 -2.90 8.41 -28.87
CA ALA A 174 -2.66 8.75 -27.47
C ALA A 174 -2.06 10.16 -27.31
N ASP A 175 -2.25 10.79 -26.14
CA ASP A 175 -1.51 12.00 -25.76
C ASP A 175 -0.07 11.66 -25.32
N ASP A 176 0.73 12.68 -24.98
CA ASP A 176 2.13 12.44 -24.60
C ASP A 176 2.32 11.60 -23.35
N GLU A 177 1.28 11.43 -22.51
CA GLU A 177 1.29 10.59 -21.31
C GLU A 177 0.71 9.18 -21.58
N GLY A 178 0.35 8.89 -22.82
CA GLY A 178 -0.25 7.62 -23.23
C GLY A 178 -1.75 7.51 -22.92
N TRP A 179 -2.44 8.62 -22.65
CA TRP A 179 -3.90 8.58 -22.48
C TRP A 179 -4.60 8.42 -23.82
N THR A 180 -5.58 7.53 -23.89
CA THR A 180 -6.45 7.35 -25.06
C THR A 180 -7.85 7.93 -24.83
N ALA A 181 -8.61 8.11 -25.90
CA ALA A 181 -10.02 8.52 -25.81
C ALA A 181 -10.86 7.51 -25.01
N LEU A 182 -10.56 6.20 -25.13
CA LEU A 182 -11.24 5.15 -24.38
C LEU A 182 -11.01 5.31 -22.86
N MET A 183 -9.77 5.59 -22.43
CA MET A 183 -9.49 5.87 -21.02
C MET A 183 -10.24 7.13 -20.54
N ALA A 184 -10.26 8.19 -21.35
CA ALA A 184 -10.85 9.47 -20.99
C ALA A 184 -12.35 9.38 -20.65
N CYS A 185 -13.11 8.51 -21.32
CA CYS A 185 -14.54 8.29 -21.04
C CYS A 185 -14.81 7.31 -19.87
N CYS A 186 -13.80 6.57 -19.42
CA CYS A 186 -13.89 5.65 -18.30
C CYS A 186 -13.45 6.27 -16.96
N LEU A 187 -12.96 7.51 -16.95
CA LEU A 187 -12.44 8.16 -15.75
C LEU A 187 -13.46 8.21 -14.60
N PRO A 188 -13.02 7.99 -13.34
CA PRO A 188 -13.89 7.94 -12.16
C PRO A 188 -14.45 9.32 -11.76
N ASP A 189 -13.76 10.40 -12.14
CA ASP A 189 -14.12 11.78 -11.79
C ASP A 189 -15.18 12.40 -12.72
N ILE A 190 -15.71 11.61 -13.66
CA ILE A 190 -16.87 12.01 -14.47
C ILE A 190 -18.09 12.05 -13.55
N ARG A 191 -18.76 13.22 -13.51
CA ARG A 191 -19.95 13.48 -12.70
C ARG A 191 -20.99 12.38 -12.84
N THR A 192 -21.65 12.05 -11.74
CA THR A 192 -22.76 11.10 -11.78
C THR A 192 -23.99 11.72 -12.43
N GLN A 193 -24.96 10.89 -12.83
CA GLN A 193 -26.23 11.39 -13.37
C GLN A 193 -26.97 12.30 -12.37
N GLU A 194 -26.87 12.03 -11.07
CA GLU A 194 -27.47 12.85 -10.01
C GLU A 194 -26.84 14.24 -9.91
N GLU A 195 -25.57 14.37 -10.30
CA GLU A 195 -24.80 15.62 -10.36
C GLU A 195 -24.92 16.34 -11.72
N GLY A 196 -25.84 15.88 -12.58
CA GLY A 196 -26.03 16.41 -13.93
C GLY A 196 -25.01 15.90 -14.96
N GLY A 197 -24.30 14.82 -14.64
CA GLY A 197 -23.40 14.10 -15.54
C GLY A 197 -24.12 13.14 -16.50
N PRO A 198 -23.36 12.38 -17.32
CA PRO A 198 -23.92 11.46 -18.32
C PRO A 198 -24.73 10.32 -17.71
N THR A 199 -25.77 9.92 -18.44
CA THR A 199 -26.50 8.68 -18.15
C THR A 199 -25.62 7.45 -18.41
N VAL A 200 -25.97 6.31 -17.84
CA VAL A 200 -25.28 5.03 -18.10
C VAL A 200 -25.28 4.72 -19.61
N ASP A 201 -26.41 4.92 -20.29
CA ASP A 201 -26.53 4.68 -21.73
C ASP A 201 -25.61 5.59 -22.56
N GLU A 202 -25.43 6.85 -22.15
CA GLU A 202 -24.48 7.76 -22.80
C GLU A 202 -23.03 7.33 -22.59
N ARG A 203 -22.67 6.89 -21.38
CA ARG A 203 -21.31 6.40 -21.08
C ARG A 203 -21.01 5.11 -21.86
N VAL A 204 -21.91 4.14 -21.79
CA VAL A 204 -21.80 2.87 -22.52
C VAL A 204 -21.81 3.11 -24.03
N GLY A 205 -22.72 3.95 -24.54
CA GLY A 205 -22.78 4.30 -25.96
C GLY A 205 -21.49 4.97 -26.46
N THR A 206 -20.88 5.84 -25.64
CA THR A 206 -19.59 6.44 -25.93
C THR A 206 -18.48 5.39 -26.05
N VAL A 207 -18.39 4.48 -25.07
CA VAL A 207 -17.43 3.36 -25.10
C VAL A 207 -17.63 2.51 -26.35
N LYS A 208 -18.87 2.16 -26.69
CA LYS A 208 -19.17 1.36 -27.90
C LYS A 208 -18.77 2.04 -29.20
N PHE A 209 -18.99 3.35 -29.33
CA PHE A 209 -18.58 4.07 -30.53
C PHE A 209 -17.06 4.05 -30.70
N ILE A 210 -16.30 4.25 -29.61
CA ILE A 210 -14.84 4.21 -29.64
C ILE A 210 -14.36 2.79 -29.95
N LEU A 211 -14.85 1.76 -29.24
CA LEU A 211 -14.51 0.36 -29.48
C LEU A 211 -14.79 -0.08 -30.93
N GLY A 212 -15.88 0.39 -31.53
CA GLY A 212 -16.22 0.08 -32.92
C GLY A 212 -15.25 0.66 -33.96
N HIS A 213 -14.34 1.55 -33.56
CA HIS A 213 -13.32 2.16 -34.40
C HIS A 213 -11.89 1.87 -33.92
N LEU A 214 -11.71 1.01 -32.91
CA LEU A 214 -10.42 0.54 -32.41
C LEU A 214 -10.09 -0.86 -32.93
N ASP A 215 -8.81 -1.15 -33.12
CA ASP A 215 -8.36 -2.54 -33.28
C ASP A 215 -8.31 -3.24 -31.90
N ALA A 216 -8.38 -4.57 -31.90
CA ALA A 216 -8.46 -5.35 -30.66
C ALA A 216 -7.21 -5.20 -29.76
N GLU A 217 -6.03 -4.94 -30.35
CA GLU A 217 -4.79 -4.75 -29.60
C GLU A 217 -4.75 -3.39 -28.86
N ASP A 218 -5.57 -2.42 -29.28
CA ASP A 218 -5.55 -1.04 -28.79
C ASP A 218 -6.45 -0.83 -27.57
N VAL A 219 -7.41 -1.73 -27.33
CA VAL A 219 -8.31 -1.67 -26.17
C VAL A 219 -7.53 -1.72 -24.85
N ASP A 220 -6.42 -2.44 -24.85
CA ASP A 220 -5.52 -2.63 -23.72
C ASP A 220 -4.31 -1.68 -23.73
N ALA A 221 -4.37 -0.62 -24.54
CA ALA A 221 -3.41 0.47 -24.50
C ALA A 221 -3.24 0.98 -23.06
N ARG A 222 -2.01 1.37 -22.72
CA ARG A 222 -1.63 1.77 -21.36
C ARG A 222 -1.04 3.16 -21.36
N ASN A 223 -1.49 3.98 -20.41
CA ASN A 223 -0.79 5.22 -20.09
C ASN A 223 0.53 4.93 -19.36
N TYR A 224 1.31 5.96 -19.07
CA TYR A 224 2.60 5.79 -18.39
C TYR A 224 2.51 5.28 -16.96
N CYS A 225 1.34 5.31 -16.34
CA CYS A 225 1.05 4.66 -15.07
C CYS A 225 0.66 3.18 -15.22
N GLY A 226 0.62 2.66 -16.46
CA GLY A 226 0.19 1.31 -16.78
C GLY A 226 -1.32 1.08 -16.68
N TYR A 227 -2.11 2.14 -16.55
CA TYR A 227 -3.57 2.04 -16.49
C TYR A 227 -4.14 1.86 -17.90
N THR A 228 -5.14 0.99 -17.98
CA THR A 228 -6.00 0.80 -19.16
C THR A 228 -7.37 1.42 -18.90
N ALA A 229 -8.24 1.48 -19.91
CA ALA A 229 -9.62 1.92 -19.71
C ALA A 229 -10.39 1.06 -18.69
N LEU A 230 -10.12 -0.25 -18.66
CA LEU A 230 -10.72 -1.18 -17.70
C LEU A 230 -10.34 -0.85 -16.25
N HIS A 231 -9.10 -0.44 -15.99
CA HIS A 231 -8.67 -0.02 -14.65
C HIS A 231 -9.44 1.23 -14.18
N TYR A 232 -9.67 2.21 -15.06
CA TYR A 232 -10.47 3.39 -14.71
C TYR A 232 -11.95 3.07 -14.49
N ALA A 233 -12.53 2.15 -15.27
CA ALA A 233 -13.87 1.67 -15.03
C ALA A 233 -13.99 0.94 -13.67
N CYS A 234 -12.94 0.21 -13.26
CA CYS A 234 -12.83 -0.41 -11.93
C CYS A 234 -12.72 0.62 -10.81
N GLU A 235 -11.88 1.65 -10.97
CA GLU A 235 -11.72 2.74 -9.99
C GLU A 235 -13.03 3.53 -9.80
N GLY A 236 -13.78 3.74 -10.88
CA GLY A 236 -15.08 4.39 -10.84
C GLY A 236 -16.23 3.49 -10.39
N LEU A 237 -15.97 2.23 -10.02
CA LEU A 237 -16.97 1.21 -9.68
C LEU A 237 -18.13 1.17 -10.69
N ASN A 238 -17.83 1.23 -11.99
CA ASN A 238 -18.87 1.25 -13.03
C ASN A 238 -19.01 -0.13 -13.68
N SER A 239 -19.89 -0.96 -13.12
CA SER A 239 -20.09 -2.34 -13.56
C SER A 239 -20.57 -2.46 -15.01
N ASP A 240 -21.34 -1.49 -15.51
CA ASP A 240 -21.79 -1.44 -16.91
C ASP A 240 -20.63 -1.19 -17.89
N LEU A 241 -19.72 -0.27 -17.55
CA LEU A 241 -18.52 -0.02 -18.36
C LEU A 241 -17.54 -1.20 -18.30
N ILE A 242 -17.32 -1.79 -17.13
CA ILE A 242 -16.53 -3.02 -16.99
C ILE A 242 -17.11 -4.11 -17.89
N GLN A 243 -18.42 -4.34 -17.81
CA GLN A 243 -19.08 -5.36 -18.63
C GLN A 243 -18.96 -5.07 -20.13
N CYS A 244 -19.11 -3.81 -20.55
CA CYS A 244 -18.96 -3.39 -21.94
C CYS A 244 -17.53 -3.63 -22.46
N LEU A 245 -16.51 -3.20 -21.71
CA LEU A 245 -15.10 -3.37 -22.09
C LEU A 245 -14.71 -4.84 -22.20
N LEU A 246 -15.17 -5.69 -21.28
CA LEU A 246 -14.86 -7.13 -21.30
C LEU A 246 -15.58 -7.87 -22.42
N LYS A 247 -16.87 -7.59 -22.66
CA LYS A 247 -17.68 -8.35 -23.63
C LYS A 247 -17.57 -7.85 -25.06
N GLU A 248 -17.50 -6.54 -25.25
CA GLU A 248 -17.50 -5.91 -26.57
C GLU A 248 -16.09 -5.52 -27.00
N GLY A 249 -15.26 -5.08 -26.05
CA GLY A 249 -13.86 -4.72 -26.30
C GLY A 249 -12.87 -5.87 -26.16
N ASN A 250 -13.27 -7.01 -25.56
CA ASN A 250 -12.36 -8.11 -25.22
C ASN A 250 -11.13 -7.65 -24.40
N ALA A 251 -11.33 -6.67 -23.51
CA ALA A 251 -10.27 -6.11 -22.67
C ALA A 251 -9.67 -7.17 -21.73
N ASP A 252 -8.35 -7.17 -21.57
CA ASP A 252 -7.65 -8.13 -20.72
C ASP A 252 -7.68 -7.71 -19.24
N ALA A 253 -8.52 -8.40 -18.45
CA ALA A 253 -8.65 -8.20 -17.01
C ALA A 253 -7.45 -8.69 -16.19
N THR A 254 -6.49 -9.40 -16.79
CA THR A 254 -5.29 -9.90 -16.11
C THR A 254 -4.16 -8.87 -16.00
N LEU A 255 -4.30 -7.79 -16.77
CA LEU A 255 -3.34 -6.69 -16.82
C LEU A 255 -3.24 -5.98 -15.47
N ARG A 256 -2.02 -5.57 -15.15
CA ARG A 256 -1.70 -4.83 -13.93
C ARG A 256 -1.14 -3.45 -14.27
N THR A 257 -1.38 -2.50 -13.38
CA THR A 257 -0.72 -1.18 -13.43
C THR A 257 0.77 -1.32 -13.12
N ILE A 258 1.57 -0.28 -13.37
CA ILE A 258 2.99 -0.31 -12.97
C ILE A 258 3.20 -0.39 -11.46
N TRP A 259 2.14 -0.13 -10.70
CA TRP A 259 2.11 -0.24 -9.25
C TRP A 259 1.76 -1.64 -8.77
N GLY A 260 1.50 -2.58 -9.69
CA GLY A 260 1.10 -3.93 -9.37
C GLY A 260 -0.35 -4.07 -8.94
N GLN A 261 -1.22 -3.11 -9.29
CA GLN A 261 -2.65 -3.24 -9.00
C GLN A 261 -3.34 -4.01 -10.12
N SER A 262 -4.09 -5.05 -9.78
CA SER A 262 -5.03 -5.70 -10.69
C SER A 262 -6.36 -4.94 -10.74
N CYS A 263 -7.21 -5.26 -11.72
CA CYS A 263 -8.58 -4.75 -11.76
C CYS A 263 -9.36 -5.08 -10.47
N ILE A 264 -9.22 -6.30 -9.95
CA ILE A 264 -9.87 -6.73 -8.69
C ILE A 264 -9.28 -5.96 -7.50
N GLY A 265 -7.97 -5.75 -7.47
CA GLY A 265 -7.29 -4.98 -6.43
C GLY A 265 -7.78 -3.52 -6.35
N ILE A 266 -8.00 -2.87 -7.51
CA ILE A 266 -8.58 -1.53 -7.58
C ILE A 266 -10.02 -1.53 -7.05
N VAL A 267 -10.88 -2.46 -7.50
CA VAL A 267 -12.26 -2.54 -6.98
C VAL A 267 -12.27 -2.71 -5.45
N LYS A 268 -11.34 -3.50 -4.90
CA LYS A 268 -11.22 -3.71 -3.45
C LYS A 268 -10.75 -2.48 -2.69
N SER A 269 -9.85 -1.66 -3.24
CA SER A 269 -9.44 -0.42 -2.58
C SER A 269 -10.58 0.59 -2.48
N GLU A 270 -11.54 0.53 -3.41
CA GLU A 270 -12.72 1.42 -3.44
C GLU A 270 -13.94 0.87 -2.66
N CYS A 271 -13.82 -0.31 -2.04
CA CYS A 271 -14.93 -0.96 -1.34
C CYS A 271 -15.52 -0.09 -0.22
N ASP A 272 -14.69 0.67 0.49
CA ASP A 272 -15.16 1.56 1.58
C ASP A 272 -16.05 2.71 1.06
N ASN A 273 -15.91 3.09 -0.21
CA ASN A 273 -16.69 4.17 -0.83
C ASN A 273 -18.10 3.69 -1.24
N ASN A 274 -18.20 2.51 -1.86
CA ASN A 274 -19.48 1.90 -2.24
C ASN A 274 -19.39 0.36 -2.24
N PRO A 275 -19.66 -0.31 -1.10
CA PRO A 275 -19.51 -1.75 -0.97
C PRO A 275 -20.43 -2.57 -1.88
N GLU A 276 -21.64 -2.07 -2.14
CA GLU A 276 -22.61 -2.76 -2.99
C GLU A 276 -22.11 -2.82 -4.43
N GLU A 277 -21.67 -1.67 -4.97
CA GLU A 277 -21.22 -1.59 -6.35
C GLU A 277 -19.84 -2.24 -6.54
N ALA A 278 -18.96 -2.14 -5.54
CA ALA A 278 -17.70 -2.90 -5.52
C ALA A 278 -17.95 -4.42 -5.60
N GLY A 279 -18.92 -4.93 -4.84
CA GLY A 279 -19.31 -6.35 -4.91
C GLY A 279 -19.82 -6.76 -6.29
N LYS A 280 -20.59 -5.89 -6.98
CA LYS A 280 -21.03 -6.15 -8.37
C LYS A 280 -19.85 -6.14 -9.34
N CYS A 281 -18.98 -5.16 -9.26
CA CYS A 281 -17.79 -5.05 -10.12
C CYS A 281 -16.86 -6.25 -9.95
N GLU A 282 -16.57 -6.66 -8.71
CA GLU A 282 -15.76 -7.85 -8.42
C GLU A 282 -16.42 -9.11 -9.00
N ALA A 283 -17.74 -9.27 -8.85
CA ALA A 283 -18.45 -10.42 -9.40
C ALA A 283 -18.38 -10.47 -10.94
N VAL A 284 -18.48 -9.33 -11.63
CA VAL A 284 -18.34 -9.26 -13.09
C VAL A 284 -16.94 -9.67 -13.54
N LEU A 285 -15.90 -9.15 -12.88
CA LEU A 285 -14.50 -9.47 -13.19
C LEU A 285 -14.20 -10.95 -12.93
N MET A 286 -14.58 -11.47 -11.75
CA MET A 286 -14.36 -12.87 -11.38
C MET A 286 -15.08 -13.82 -12.33
N SER A 287 -16.37 -13.56 -12.63
CA SER A 287 -17.13 -14.40 -13.56
C SER A 287 -16.54 -14.39 -14.96
N HIS A 288 -16.01 -13.24 -15.42
CA HIS A 288 -15.33 -13.16 -16.71
C HIS A 288 -14.05 -14.01 -16.70
N LEU A 289 -13.15 -13.80 -15.74
CA LEU A 289 -11.88 -14.52 -15.61
C LEU A 289 -12.08 -16.04 -15.45
N GLU A 290 -13.12 -16.47 -14.74
CA GLU A 290 -13.51 -17.87 -14.64
C GLU A 290 -13.96 -18.42 -16.00
N SER A 291 -14.80 -17.68 -16.73
CA SER A 291 -15.33 -18.11 -18.02
C SER A 291 -14.28 -18.18 -19.12
N THR A 292 -13.23 -17.35 -19.04
CA THR A 292 -12.10 -17.36 -19.99
C THR A 292 -10.98 -18.32 -19.58
N GLY A 293 -11.02 -18.87 -18.36
CA GLY A 293 -9.97 -19.73 -17.80
C GLY A 293 -8.75 -18.97 -17.28
N GLN A 294 -8.69 -17.65 -17.42
CA GLN A 294 -7.55 -16.81 -17.02
C GLN A 294 -7.41 -16.67 -15.50
N LEU A 295 -8.45 -17.00 -14.72
CA LEU A 295 -8.39 -16.94 -13.26
C LEU A 295 -7.26 -17.85 -12.71
N GLU A 296 -7.08 -19.04 -13.28
CA GLU A 296 -6.07 -19.99 -12.81
C GLU A 296 -4.64 -19.42 -12.93
N ASP A 297 -4.39 -18.63 -13.97
CA ASP A 297 -3.07 -18.05 -14.25
C ASP A 297 -2.69 -16.95 -13.25
N ILE A 298 -3.67 -16.20 -12.74
CA ILE A 298 -3.44 -15.05 -11.83
C ILE A 298 -3.86 -15.29 -10.38
N GLN A 299 -4.43 -16.46 -10.06
CA GLN A 299 -4.98 -16.74 -8.72
C GLN A 299 -3.97 -16.58 -7.59
N ALA A 300 -2.71 -16.97 -7.84
CA ALA A 300 -1.62 -16.83 -6.86
C ALA A 300 -1.32 -15.35 -6.58
N PHE A 301 -1.28 -14.52 -7.63
CA PHE A 301 -1.08 -13.08 -7.50
C PHE A 301 -2.22 -12.43 -6.74
N LEU A 302 -3.48 -12.70 -7.11
CA LEU A 302 -4.67 -12.13 -6.46
C LEU A 302 -4.74 -12.47 -4.95
N ASN A 303 -4.25 -13.65 -4.56
CA ASN A 303 -4.17 -14.04 -3.15
C ASN A 303 -3.16 -13.19 -2.38
N GLU A 304 -1.99 -12.92 -2.96
CA GLU A 304 -0.97 -12.07 -2.35
C GLU A 304 -1.34 -10.59 -2.37
N GLU A 305 -2.03 -10.14 -3.42
CA GLU A 305 -2.56 -8.77 -3.52
C GLU A 305 -3.65 -8.53 -2.48
N ARG A 306 -4.56 -9.49 -2.26
CA ARG A 306 -5.56 -9.40 -1.19
C ARG A 306 -4.91 -9.22 0.18
N LYS A 307 -3.91 -10.04 0.50
CA LYS A 307 -3.13 -9.92 1.74
C LYS A 307 -2.47 -8.55 1.86
N ALA A 308 -1.96 -8.02 0.75
CA ALA A 308 -1.36 -6.69 0.69
C ALA A 308 -2.36 -5.59 1.05
N ILE A 309 -3.56 -5.62 0.46
CA ILE A 309 -4.63 -4.66 0.74
C ILE A 309 -5.07 -4.74 2.21
N GLU A 310 -5.33 -5.96 2.71
CA GLU A 310 -5.72 -6.19 4.12
C GLU A 310 -4.64 -5.68 5.09
N LEU A 311 -3.37 -5.95 4.79
CA LEU A 311 -2.25 -5.50 5.60
C LEU A 311 -2.12 -3.97 5.59
N THR A 312 -2.28 -3.32 4.44
CA THR A 312 -2.29 -1.85 4.37
C THR A 312 -3.40 -1.26 5.26
N ASN A 313 -4.61 -1.82 5.18
CA ASN A 313 -5.74 -1.37 6.01
C ASN A 313 -5.47 -1.56 7.51
N LEU A 314 -4.88 -2.70 7.91
CA LEU A 314 -4.45 -2.94 9.29
C LEU A 314 -3.39 -1.91 9.73
N VAL A 315 -2.37 -1.68 8.91
CA VAL A 315 -1.26 -0.79 9.28
C VAL A 315 -1.74 0.66 9.41
N GLU A 316 -2.45 1.17 8.40
CA GLU A 316 -2.88 2.57 8.35
C GLU A 316 -4.05 2.85 9.28
N GLY A 317 -5.05 1.95 9.33
CA GLY A 317 -6.28 2.12 10.11
C GLY A 317 -6.17 1.71 11.57
N VAL A 318 -5.25 0.80 11.93
CA VAL A 318 -5.19 0.20 13.27
C VAL A 318 -3.83 0.40 13.93
N MET A 319 -2.75 -0.05 13.31
CA MET A 319 -1.44 -0.14 13.97
C MET A 319 -0.74 1.22 14.13
N ILE A 320 -0.75 2.06 13.09
CA ILE A 320 -0.20 3.42 13.16
C ILE A 320 -0.95 4.28 14.19
N PRO A 321 -2.30 4.31 14.21
CA PRO A 321 -3.03 4.98 15.27
C PRO A 321 -2.69 4.47 16.67
N ALA A 322 -2.62 3.14 16.86
CA ALA A 322 -2.29 2.53 18.15
C ALA A 322 -0.87 2.87 18.64
N SER A 323 0.07 3.03 17.70
CA SER A 323 1.47 3.34 17.99
C SER A 323 1.75 4.81 18.30
N ARG A 324 0.80 5.73 18.12
CA ARG A 324 1.03 7.15 18.45
C ARG A 324 1.35 7.31 19.94
N ARG A 325 2.47 7.95 20.26
CA ARG A 325 2.82 8.34 21.63
C ARG A 325 2.05 9.61 22.01
N PRO A 326 1.61 9.75 23.29
CA PRO A 326 1.11 11.04 23.77
C PRO A 326 2.16 12.14 23.55
N LYS A 327 1.73 13.34 23.15
CA LYS A 327 2.61 14.53 23.19
C LYS A 327 2.87 14.85 24.65
N PHE A 328 4.07 14.59 25.15
CA PHE A 328 4.47 15.01 26.49
C PHE A 328 4.95 16.45 26.43
N ASP A 329 4.25 17.35 27.14
CA ASP A 329 4.81 18.67 27.46
C ASP A 329 5.94 18.44 28.46
N SER A 330 7.13 18.92 28.10
CA SER A 330 8.41 18.65 28.74
C SER A 330 8.58 19.26 30.14
N SER A 331 7.50 19.50 30.89
CA SER A 331 7.58 20.25 32.14
C SER A 331 6.72 19.80 33.31
N ASN A 332 5.97 18.68 33.29
CA ASN A 332 5.24 18.30 34.53
C ASN A 332 4.83 16.84 34.78
N ASP A 333 4.95 15.90 33.84
CA ASP A 333 4.53 14.52 34.10
C ASP A 333 5.75 13.59 34.26
N GLY A 334 6.03 13.17 35.49
CA GLY A 334 7.13 12.28 35.87
C GLY A 334 6.97 10.83 35.39
N ILE A 335 6.41 10.60 34.21
CA ILE A 335 6.25 9.27 33.59
C ILE A 335 7.57 8.89 32.89
N SER A 336 8.13 7.74 33.25
CA SER A 336 9.36 7.24 32.64
C SER A 336 9.17 6.91 31.15
N CYS A 337 10.20 7.13 30.32
CA CYS A 337 10.22 6.74 28.90
C CYS A 337 9.76 5.28 28.68
N MET A 338 10.11 4.39 29.61
CA MET A 338 9.73 2.97 29.58
C MET A 338 8.24 2.73 29.83
N GLU A 339 7.61 3.54 30.69
CA GLU A 339 6.17 3.46 30.95
C GLU A 339 5.37 3.94 29.73
N ALA A 340 5.85 4.98 29.05
CA ALA A 340 5.27 5.43 27.79
C ALA A 340 5.38 4.40 26.67
N LEU A 341 6.54 3.73 26.54
CA LEU A 341 6.76 2.63 25.58
C LEU A 341 5.86 1.44 25.88
N ARG A 342 5.71 1.04 27.16
CA ARG A 342 4.80 -0.04 27.54
C ARG A 342 3.35 0.27 27.21
N ALA A 343 2.89 1.48 27.51
CA ALA A 343 1.53 1.89 27.17
C ALA A 343 1.31 1.86 25.65
N GLN A 344 2.32 2.21 24.87
CA GLN A 344 2.31 2.08 23.41
C GLN A 344 2.18 0.61 22.98
N ASP A 345 3.04 -0.28 23.48
CA ASP A 345 3.01 -1.72 23.15
C ASP A 345 1.67 -2.37 23.53
N GLN A 346 1.13 -2.04 24.71
CA GLN A 346 -0.17 -2.53 25.15
C GLN A 346 -1.30 -2.12 24.20
N ARG A 347 -1.33 -0.86 23.74
CA ARG A 347 -2.31 -0.41 22.74
C ARG A 347 -2.16 -1.16 21.42
N ILE A 348 -0.92 -1.26 20.93
CA ILE A 348 -0.60 -1.94 19.68
C ILE A 348 -1.06 -3.40 19.72
N ILE A 349 -0.67 -4.15 20.75
CA ILE A 349 -1.01 -5.58 20.84
C ILE A 349 -2.51 -5.77 21.07
N THR A 350 -3.15 -4.93 21.89
CA THR A 350 -4.60 -4.98 22.09
C THR A 350 -5.34 -4.77 20.76
N ALA A 351 -4.90 -3.79 19.97
CA ALA A 351 -5.50 -3.50 18.67
C ALA A 351 -5.26 -4.64 17.66
N LEU A 352 -4.04 -5.17 17.63
CA LEU A 352 -3.66 -6.30 16.80
C LEU A 352 -4.46 -7.56 17.16
N MET A 353 -4.56 -7.91 18.44
CA MET A 353 -5.36 -9.07 18.89
C MET A 353 -6.83 -8.94 18.47
N LYS A 354 -7.43 -7.76 18.65
CA LYS A 354 -8.81 -7.53 18.21
C LYS A 354 -8.98 -7.70 16.71
N HIS A 355 -8.04 -7.19 15.91
CA HIS A 355 -8.06 -7.36 14.47
C HIS A 355 -7.88 -8.83 14.05
N LEU A 356 -7.07 -9.58 14.80
CA LEU A 356 -6.87 -11.00 14.60
C LEU A 356 -7.97 -11.86 15.24
N ASP A 357 -9.12 -11.33 15.67
CA ASP A 357 -10.19 -12.06 16.36
C ASP A 357 -9.70 -12.85 17.60
N LEU A 358 -8.91 -12.21 18.44
CA LEU A 358 -8.43 -12.71 19.73
C LEU A 358 -8.85 -11.77 20.86
N ASP A 359 -9.15 -12.32 22.04
CA ASP A 359 -9.54 -11.55 23.22
C ASP A 359 -8.30 -11.01 23.96
N PRO A 360 -8.08 -9.69 24.03
CA PRO A 360 -6.98 -9.11 24.77
C PRO A 360 -7.28 -8.92 26.27
N SER A 361 -8.50 -9.24 26.76
CA SER A 361 -8.95 -8.86 28.12
C SER A 361 -8.10 -9.44 29.24
N ASP A 362 -7.57 -10.64 29.04
CA ASP A 362 -6.67 -11.27 30.02
C ASP A 362 -5.22 -10.83 29.84
N LEU A 363 -4.85 -10.29 28.65
CA LEU A 363 -3.50 -9.83 28.36
C LEU A 363 -3.09 -8.75 29.38
N PHE A 364 -1.85 -8.84 29.87
CA PHE A 364 -1.27 -7.95 30.89
C PHE A 364 -1.80 -8.12 32.33
N GLN A 365 -2.58 -9.16 32.63
CA GLN A 365 -2.90 -9.55 34.01
C GLN A 365 -1.80 -10.45 34.62
N GLN A 366 -1.62 -10.41 35.94
CA GLN A 366 -0.58 -11.18 36.66
C GLN A 366 -0.71 -12.70 36.53
N ASN A 367 -1.91 -13.23 36.23
CA ASN A 367 -2.17 -14.68 36.09
C ASN A 367 -2.45 -15.09 34.64
N LEU A 368 -1.82 -14.41 33.66
CA LEU A 368 -2.13 -14.56 32.24
C LEU A 368 -2.04 -16.01 31.75
N VAL A 369 -0.96 -16.73 32.06
CA VAL A 369 -0.69 -18.06 31.47
C VAL A 369 -1.69 -19.12 31.95
N GLU A 370 -2.23 -18.98 33.17
CA GLU A 370 -3.30 -19.85 33.67
C GLU A 370 -4.63 -19.61 32.93
N LYS A 371 -4.91 -18.38 32.49
CA LYS A 371 -6.16 -17.99 31.82
C LYS A 371 -6.15 -18.14 30.30
N LEU A 372 -4.99 -17.93 29.66
CA LEU A 372 -4.77 -18.19 28.23
C LEU A 372 -4.94 -19.66 27.84
N SER A 373 -5.08 -20.56 28.84
CA SER A 373 -5.35 -21.98 28.65
C SER A 373 -6.77 -22.28 28.12
N HIS A 374 -7.65 -21.29 27.96
CA HIS A 374 -8.93 -21.51 27.29
C HIS A 374 -8.70 -22.01 25.84
N ASN A 375 -8.98 -23.30 25.63
CA ASN A 375 -8.75 -24.13 24.44
C ASN A 375 -7.34 -24.73 24.23
N ASN A 376 -6.43 -24.69 25.21
CA ASN A 376 -5.09 -25.30 25.16
C ASN A 376 -4.16 -24.80 24.02
N GLU A 377 -4.45 -23.68 23.37
CA GLU A 377 -3.61 -23.12 22.31
C GLU A 377 -2.64 -22.05 22.85
N ASN A 378 -1.38 -22.09 22.42
CA ASN A 378 -0.44 -21.02 22.73
C ASN A 378 -0.80 -19.75 21.96
N VAL A 379 -1.24 -18.71 22.67
CA VAL A 379 -1.64 -17.43 22.04
C VAL A 379 -0.53 -16.80 21.20
N TYR A 380 0.74 -16.86 21.61
CA TYR A 380 1.83 -16.23 20.87
C TYR A 380 2.08 -16.96 19.54
N GLU A 381 1.98 -18.29 19.56
CA GLU A 381 2.02 -19.13 18.35
C GLU A 381 0.80 -18.88 17.43
N VAL A 382 -0.40 -18.72 18.00
CA VAL A 382 -1.61 -18.39 17.23
C VAL A 382 -1.50 -17.02 16.58
N MET A 383 -1.04 -16.00 17.31
CA MET A 383 -0.81 -14.66 16.78
C MET A 383 0.22 -14.69 15.66
N HIS A 384 1.35 -15.35 15.87
CA HIS A 384 2.39 -15.52 14.85
C HIS A 384 1.82 -16.11 13.56
N ARG A 385 1.09 -17.23 13.66
CA ARG A 385 0.47 -17.89 12.51
C ARG A 385 -0.48 -16.96 11.75
N ARG A 386 -1.43 -16.33 12.46
CA ARG A 386 -2.41 -15.42 11.84
C ARG A 386 -1.75 -14.20 11.19
N ILE A 387 -0.65 -13.71 11.77
CA ILE A 387 0.14 -12.62 11.18
C ILE A 387 0.86 -13.08 9.91
N LEU A 388 1.48 -14.27 9.91
CA LEU A 388 2.13 -14.81 8.71
C LEU A 388 1.14 -15.13 7.58
N ASP A 389 -0.10 -15.49 7.92
CA ASP A 389 -1.18 -15.71 6.95
C ASP A 389 -1.64 -14.39 6.31
N LEU A 390 -1.60 -13.29 7.07
CA LEU A 390 -1.96 -11.93 6.62
C LEU A 390 -0.85 -11.27 5.79
N VAL A 391 0.43 -11.51 6.11
CA VAL A 391 1.54 -10.79 5.47
C VAL A 391 1.94 -11.44 4.15
N PRO A 392 1.96 -10.70 3.02
CA PRO A 392 2.44 -11.21 1.74
C PRO A 392 3.84 -11.81 1.82
N LEU A 393 4.05 -12.94 1.14
CA LEU A 393 5.33 -13.64 1.11
C LEU A 393 6.47 -12.73 0.65
N ALA A 394 6.19 -11.86 -0.33
CA ALA A 394 7.17 -10.95 -0.91
C ALA A 394 7.81 -10.00 0.12
N LEU A 395 7.08 -9.67 1.21
CA LEU A 395 7.57 -8.82 2.29
C LEU A 395 8.43 -9.55 3.31
N ARG A 396 8.11 -10.81 3.60
CA ARG A 396 8.73 -11.58 4.69
C ARG A 396 9.90 -12.46 4.24
N GLN A 397 10.19 -12.52 2.94
CA GLN A 397 11.27 -13.32 2.36
C GLN A 397 12.61 -12.55 2.34
N VAL A 398 13.70 -13.30 2.53
CA VAL A 398 15.06 -12.84 2.24
C VAL A 398 15.49 -13.38 0.87
N TYR A 399 15.85 -12.48 -0.04
CA TYR A 399 16.26 -12.80 -1.41
C TYR A 399 17.78 -13.02 -1.46
N CYS A 400 18.22 -14.16 -0.93
CA CYS A 400 19.64 -14.51 -0.77
C CYS A 400 20.30 -15.06 -2.05
N ASN A 401 19.57 -15.89 -2.80
CA ASN A 401 20.08 -16.67 -3.93
C ASN A 401 19.52 -16.23 -5.29
N ARG A 402 18.65 -15.21 -5.29
CA ARG A 402 18.03 -14.64 -6.48
C ARG A 402 17.58 -13.21 -6.20
N ASN A 403 17.31 -12.46 -7.27
CA ASN A 403 16.59 -11.19 -7.14
C ASN A 403 15.07 -11.44 -6.97
N PRO A 404 14.33 -10.46 -6.42
CA PRO A 404 12.87 -10.48 -6.49
C PRO A 404 12.37 -10.58 -7.93
N THR A 405 11.28 -11.31 -8.13
CA THR A 405 10.54 -11.43 -9.39
C THR A 405 9.76 -10.14 -9.69
N CYS A 406 9.19 -10.02 -10.89
CA CYS A 406 8.31 -8.90 -11.20
C CYS A 406 7.07 -8.89 -10.30
N GLU A 407 6.41 -10.02 -10.10
CA GLU A 407 5.23 -10.14 -9.23
C GLU A 407 5.54 -9.77 -7.77
N GLU A 408 6.67 -10.22 -7.22
CA GLU A 408 7.06 -9.83 -5.87
C GLU A 408 7.31 -8.33 -5.74
N ARG A 409 7.88 -7.69 -6.78
CA ARG A 409 8.02 -6.23 -6.81
C ARG A 409 6.66 -5.55 -6.84
N GLU A 410 5.76 -6.02 -7.70
CA GLU A 410 4.40 -5.50 -7.87
C GLU A 410 3.58 -5.57 -6.57
N ILE A 411 3.66 -6.69 -5.83
CA ILE A 411 3.04 -6.83 -4.50
C ILE A 411 3.63 -5.84 -3.49
N VAL A 412 4.94 -5.61 -3.50
CA VAL A 412 5.57 -4.65 -2.58
C VAL A 412 5.18 -3.20 -2.93
N THR A 413 5.02 -2.89 -4.22
CA THR A 413 4.68 -1.54 -4.69
C THR A 413 3.21 -1.20 -4.53
N CYS A 414 2.32 -2.19 -4.62
CA CYS A 414 0.89 -1.93 -4.50
C CYS A 414 0.53 -1.42 -3.09
N MET A 415 1.26 -1.84 -2.05
CA MET A 415 1.03 -1.41 -0.66
C MET A 415 1.63 -0.05 -0.28
N ASN A 416 2.49 0.56 -1.10
CA ASN A 416 3.31 1.68 -0.63
C ASN A 416 3.06 2.97 -1.43
N SER A 417 2.04 3.71 -1.02
CA SER A 417 1.67 5.00 -1.63
C SER A 417 2.80 6.04 -1.62
N ARG A 418 3.71 6.01 -0.64
CA ARG A 418 4.89 6.89 -0.59
C ARG A 418 5.93 6.51 -1.64
N LEU A 419 6.17 5.22 -1.80
CA LEU A 419 7.03 4.69 -2.86
C LEU A 419 6.49 5.09 -4.24
N ARG A 420 5.16 5.11 -4.40
CA ARG A 420 4.54 5.60 -5.63
C ARG A 420 4.93 7.05 -5.90
N LYS A 421 4.66 7.93 -4.93
CA LYS A 421 5.02 9.36 -5.02
C LYS A 421 6.52 9.62 -5.21
N SER A 422 7.40 8.77 -4.66
CA SER A 422 8.87 8.97 -4.75
C SER A 422 9.53 8.37 -5.99
N SER A 423 8.83 7.49 -6.72
CA SER A 423 9.34 6.84 -7.93
C SER A 423 8.80 7.48 -9.22
N GLU A 424 7.84 8.40 -9.09
CA GLU A 424 7.42 9.28 -10.16
C GLU A 424 8.50 10.35 -10.42
N SER A 425 9.04 10.36 -11.64
CA SER A 425 9.89 11.43 -12.14
C SER A 425 9.21 12.13 -13.31
N SER A 426 9.34 13.45 -13.42
CA SER A 426 8.93 14.18 -14.62
C SER A 426 10.17 14.55 -15.42
N VAL A 427 10.25 14.05 -16.66
CA VAL A 427 11.28 14.45 -17.63
C VAL A 427 10.56 15.17 -18.75
N ASP A 428 10.90 16.45 -18.99
CA ASP A 428 10.27 17.30 -20.01
C ASP A 428 8.74 17.49 -19.86
N GLY A 429 8.22 17.46 -18.63
CA GLY A 429 6.78 17.58 -18.34
C GLY A 429 6.03 16.26 -18.37
N VAL A 430 6.72 15.14 -18.64
CA VAL A 430 6.14 13.82 -18.81
C VAL A 430 6.49 12.91 -17.63
N ARG A 431 5.48 12.30 -16.99
CA ARG A 431 5.67 11.35 -15.87
C ARG A 431 6.25 10.01 -16.33
N ARG A 432 7.31 9.53 -15.67
CA ARG A 432 7.97 8.25 -15.95
C ARG A 432 8.45 7.57 -14.66
N ILE A 433 8.41 6.24 -14.67
CA ILE A 433 8.93 5.40 -13.59
C ILE A 433 10.08 4.55 -14.11
N ASP A 434 11.22 4.64 -13.43
CA ASP A 434 12.38 3.80 -13.70
C ASP A 434 12.33 2.53 -12.83
N PRO A 435 12.28 1.32 -13.43
CA PRO A 435 12.26 0.06 -12.69
C PRO A 435 13.46 -0.14 -11.76
N ILE A 436 14.64 0.41 -12.11
CA ILE A 436 15.84 0.31 -11.25
C ILE A 436 15.64 1.16 -10.00
N THR A 437 15.17 2.39 -10.16
CA THR A 437 14.80 3.27 -9.04
C THR A 437 13.74 2.61 -8.14
N LEU A 438 12.69 2.04 -8.73
CA LEU A 438 11.65 1.32 -8.00
C LEU A 438 12.22 0.16 -7.18
N MET A 439 13.10 -0.66 -7.77
CA MET A 439 13.77 -1.75 -7.07
C MET A 439 14.63 -1.25 -5.89
N ASN A 440 15.43 -0.21 -6.10
CA ASN A 440 16.30 0.37 -5.07
C ASN A 440 15.52 1.03 -3.91
N GLN A 441 14.33 1.56 -4.21
CA GLN A 441 13.44 2.15 -3.21
C GLN A 441 12.55 1.11 -2.52
N ALA A 442 12.17 0.02 -3.19
CA ALA A 442 11.33 -1.05 -2.62
C ALA A 442 12.13 -2.04 -1.75
N PHE A 443 13.38 -2.31 -2.10
CA PHE A 443 14.21 -3.30 -1.42
C PHE A 443 15.51 -2.69 -0.87
N CYS A 444 16.05 -3.28 0.18
CA CYS A 444 17.37 -2.94 0.72
C CYS A 444 18.17 -4.22 0.99
N LEU A 445 19.50 -4.06 1.05
CA LEU A 445 20.38 -5.16 1.42
C LEU A 445 20.26 -5.44 2.93
N HIS A 446 20.01 -6.69 3.29
CA HIS A 446 19.95 -7.20 4.64
C HIS A 446 21.21 -8.01 4.96
N ARG A 447 22.25 -7.32 5.42
CA ARG A 447 23.57 -7.90 5.73
C ARG A 447 24.12 -8.67 4.52
N GLU A 448 24.88 -9.72 4.77
CA GLU A 448 25.36 -10.65 3.75
C GLU A 448 24.31 -11.72 3.38
N ARG A 449 23.05 -11.58 3.87
CA ARG A 449 22.00 -12.58 3.69
C ARG A 449 21.15 -12.39 2.45
N GLY A 450 21.11 -11.21 1.84
CA GLY A 450 20.25 -10.98 0.67
C GLY A 450 19.56 -9.63 0.69
N HIS A 451 18.56 -9.47 -0.17
CA HIS A 451 17.67 -8.31 -0.12
C HIS A 451 16.41 -8.61 0.69
N ILE A 452 15.81 -7.58 1.28
CA ILE A 452 14.48 -7.61 1.92
C ILE A 452 13.65 -6.42 1.44
N ALA A 453 12.32 -6.53 1.51
CA ALA A 453 11.45 -5.39 1.24
C ALA A 453 11.59 -4.35 2.36
N ARG A 454 11.75 -3.06 2.03
CA ARG A 454 11.99 -2.01 3.04
C ARG A 454 10.85 -1.84 4.04
N GLN A 455 9.62 -2.08 3.60
CA GLN A 455 8.41 -2.00 4.42
C GLN A 455 8.45 -2.97 5.60
N ILE A 456 9.25 -4.04 5.53
CA ILE A 456 9.35 -5.03 6.59
C ILE A 456 9.88 -4.44 7.90
N GLU A 457 10.67 -3.36 7.85
CA GLU A 457 11.17 -2.66 9.04
C GLU A 457 10.00 -2.05 9.83
N LEU A 458 9.10 -1.33 9.16
CA LEU A 458 7.91 -0.76 9.79
C LEU A 458 7.03 -1.84 10.40
N LEU A 459 6.83 -2.97 9.70
CA LEU A 459 6.07 -4.11 10.23
C LEU A 459 6.78 -4.74 11.44
N THR A 460 8.11 -4.80 11.42
CA THR A 460 8.90 -5.26 12.56
C THR A 460 8.65 -4.38 13.78
N ASP A 461 8.67 -3.06 13.60
CA ASP A 461 8.46 -2.11 14.69
C ASP A 461 7.01 -2.09 15.22
N LEU A 462 6.02 -2.25 14.34
CA LEU A 462 4.61 -2.21 14.69
C LEU A 462 4.07 -3.55 15.18
N MET A 463 4.65 -4.69 14.78
CA MET A 463 4.10 -6.02 15.09
C MET A 463 5.08 -6.84 15.93
N VAL A 464 6.28 -7.09 15.40
CA VAL A 464 7.23 -8.04 16.00
C VAL A 464 7.82 -7.49 17.30
N GLY A 465 8.31 -6.26 17.30
CA GLY A 465 8.94 -5.64 18.47
C GLY A 465 8.04 -5.63 19.70
N PRO A 466 6.79 -5.11 19.63
CA PRO A 466 5.84 -5.13 20.73
C PRO A 466 5.57 -6.55 21.25
N LEU A 467 5.41 -7.52 20.34
CA LEU A 467 5.21 -8.93 20.71
C LEU A 467 6.43 -9.54 21.39
N GLN A 468 7.64 -9.26 20.92
CA GLN A 468 8.88 -9.74 21.52
C GLN A 468 9.08 -9.18 22.93
N ARG A 469 8.80 -7.88 23.13
CA ARG A 469 8.89 -7.22 24.44
C ARG A 469 7.79 -7.66 25.41
N THR A 470 6.65 -8.10 24.88
CA THR A 470 5.54 -8.60 25.70
C THR A 470 5.73 -10.05 26.07
N PHE A 471 6.03 -10.93 25.12
CA PHE A 471 6.14 -12.38 25.34
C PHE A 471 7.60 -12.84 25.44
N ALA A 472 8.26 -13.00 24.30
CA ALA A 472 9.66 -13.44 24.19
C ALA A 472 10.20 -13.19 22.78
N PHE A 473 11.54 -13.11 22.64
CA PHE A 473 12.20 -12.95 21.34
C PHE A 473 12.00 -14.13 20.39
N ALA A 474 11.99 -15.36 20.92
CA ALA A 474 11.65 -16.59 20.20
C ALA A 474 10.28 -17.14 20.62
N ILE A 475 9.60 -17.84 19.69
CA ILE A 475 8.20 -18.28 19.85
C ILE A 475 8.14 -19.74 20.36
N PRO A 476 7.60 -19.99 21.58
CA PRO A 476 7.54 -21.34 22.14
C PRO A 476 6.34 -22.16 21.64
N SER A 477 6.43 -22.84 20.49
CA SER A 477 5.28 -23.65 20.01
C SER A 477 4.90 -24.78 20.98
N ASN A 478 3.62 -25.16 21.03
CA ASN A 478 3.18 -26.30 21.84
C ASN A 478 3.88 -27.62 21.48
N ALA A 479 4.20 -27.81 20.19
CA ALA A 479 4.94 -28.97 19.71
C ALA A 479 6.39 -28.96 20.23
N THR A 480 7.05 -27.81 20.14
CA THR A 480 8.39 -27.58 20.67
C THR A 480 8.47 -27.85 22.16
N LEU A 481 7.55 -27.31 22.96
CA LEU A 481 7.54 -27.47 24.41
C LEU A 481 7.51 -28.95 24.81
N LYS A 482 6.64 -29.74 24.17
CA LYS A 482 6.55 -31.19 24.39
C LYS A 482 7.85 -31.92 24.03
N MET A 483 8.48 -31.54 22.92
CA MET A 483 9.76 -32.13 22.50
C MET A 483 10.90 -31.76 23.45
N ILE A 484 10.95 -30.55 23.99
CA ILE A 484 11.93 -30.17 25.00
C ILE A 484 11.73 -31.05 26.25
N ILE A 485 10.49 -31.14 26.75
CA ILE A 485 10.16 -31.89 27.98
C ILE A 485 10.50 -33.37 27.84
N SER A 486 10.29 -33.97 26.67
CA SER A 486 10.65 -35.38 26.44
C SER A 486 12.15 -35.66 26.54
N HIS A 487 13.00 -34.65 26.32
CA HIS A 487 14.46 -34.77 26.40
C HIS A 487 15.04 -34.28 27.74
N ALA A 488 14.39 -33.29 28.37
CA ALA A 488 14.87 -32.60 29.55
C ALA A 488 13.71 -31.99 30.36
N PRO A 489 13.07 -32.77 31.27
CA PRO A 489 11.94 -32.28 32.05
C PRO A 489 12.33 -31.37 33.22
N ASN A 490 13.60 -31.40 33.67
CA ASN A 490 14.12 -30.54 34.73
C ASN A 490 15.02 -29.46 34.12
N ILE A 491 14.59 -28.21 34.18
CA ILE A 491 15.17 -27.10 33.43
C ILE A 491 15.60 -25.98 34.38
N VAL A 492 16.76 -25.39 34.09
CA VAL A 492 17.19 -24.10 34.62
C VAL A 492 17.28 -23.11 33.46
N GLU A 493 16.44 -22.08 33.45
CA GLU A 493 16.49 -21.01 32.46
C GLU A 493 17.35 -19.86 33.00
N VAL A 494 18.37 -19.45 32.23
CA VAL A 494 19.19 -18.27 32.54
C VAL A 494 18.98 -17.23 31.45
N GLY A 495 18.73 -15.98 31.85
CA GLY A 495 18.27 -14.93 30.95
C GLY A 495 16.77 -15.05 30.63
N ALA A 496 15.98 -15.52 31.61
CA ALA A 496 14.57 -15.84 31.42
C ALA A 496 13.67 -14.62 31.11
N GLY A 497 14.17 -13.41 31.36
CA GLY A 497 13.47 -12.17 31.17
C GLY A 497 12.13 -12.10 31.90
N THR A 498 11.02 -12.01 31.16
CA THR A 498 9.65 -12.03 31.72
C THR A 498 9.24 -13.40 32.28
N GLY A 499 10.02 -14.45 32.01
CA GLY A 499 9.73 -15.83 32.38
C GLY A 499 8.67 -16.49 31.50
N TYR A 500 8.39 -15.97 30.30
CA TYR A 500 7.34 -16.52 29.42
C TYR A 500 7.62 -17.98 29.01
N TRP A 501 8.85 -18.30 28.57
CA TRP A 501 9.26 -19.67 28.24
C TRP A 501 9.16 -20.59 29.46
N SER A 502 9.70 -20.18 30.61
CA SER A 502 9.55 -20.89 31.89
C SER A 502 8.09 -21.18 32.24
N SER A 503 7.21 -20.18 32.12
CA SER A 503 5.78 -20.34 32.42
C SER A 503 5.12 -21.39 31.53
N MET A 504 5.39 -21.34 30.22
CA MET A 504 4.85 -22.28 29.25
C MET A 504 5.38 -23.71 29.45
N LEU A 505 6.68 -23.87 29.74
CA LEU A 505 7.29 -25.17 30.04
C LEU A 505 6.72 -25.76 31.34
N ALA A 506 6.60 -24.96 32.39
CA ALA A 506 6.03 -25.39 33.67
C ALA A 506 4.56 -25.79 33.53
N ALA A 507 3.75 -24.99 32.82
CA ALA A 507 2.37 -25.33 32.51
C ALA A 507 2.23 -26.62 31.68
N ALA A 508 3.22 -26.91 30.82
CA ALA A 508 3.30 -28.15 30.06
C ALA A 508 3.87 -29.35 30.86
N GLY A 509 4.26 -29.15 32.13
CA GLY A 509 4.67 -30.20 33.06
C GLY A 509 6.17 -30.32 33.33
N ALA A 510 6.99 -29.35 32.90
CA ALA A 510 8.40 -29.30 33.26
C ALA A 510 8.62 -28.79 34.70
N ASP A 511 9.66 -29.26 35.37
CA ASP A 511 10.19 -28.64 36.59
C ASP A 511 11.18 -27.54 36.17
N VAL A 512 10.76 -26.28 36.28
CA VAL A 512 11.54 -25.12 35.82
C VAL A 512 11.93 -24.20 36.98
N VAL A 513 13.20 -23.79 37.00
CA VAL A 513 13.69 -22.67 37.80
C VAL A 513 14.25 -21.60 36.87
N ALA A 514 13.87 -20.35 37.07
CA ALA A 514 14.16 -19.25 36.14
C ALA A 514 14.98 -18.15 36.81
N PHE A 515 16.02 -17.69 36.13
CA PHE A 515 16.90 -16.62 36.59
C PHE A 515 17.12 -15.56 35.51
N ASP A 516 17.20 -14.32 35.95
CA ASP A 516 17.61 -13.19 35.11
C ASP A 516 18.48 -12.23 35.91
N ALA A 517 19.41 -11.52 35.25
CA ALA A 517 20.24 -10.52 35.92
C ALA A 517 19.39 -9.33 36.43
N ASN A 518 18.33 -8.99 35.68
CA ASN A 518 17.39 -7.91 35.95
C ASN A 518 15.96 -8.45 35.78
N PRO A 519 15.46 -9.27 36.73
CA PRO A 519 14.12 -9.83 36.65
C PRO A 519 13.05 -8.72 36.76
N PRO A 520 11.81 -8.94 36.29
CA PRO A 520 10.74 -7.98 36.48
C PRO A 520 10.43 -7.80 37.98
N VAL A 521 10.74 -6.62 38.54
CA VAL A 521 10.51 -6.29 39.97
C VAL A 521 9.22 -5.50 40.20
N ALA A 522 8.65 -5.64 41.40
CA ALA A 522 7.55 -4.82 41.90
C ALA A 522 8.00 -3.38 42.21
N LEU A 523 7.06 -2.44 42.33
CA LEU A 523 7.23 -0.97 42.37
C LEU A 523 8.26 -0.41 43.37
N ASP A 524 8.72 -1.19 44.34
CA ASP A 524 9.43 -0.68 45.53
C ASP A 524 10.94 -1.02 45.57
N GLU A 525 11.48 -1.74 44.59
CA GLU A 525 12.88 -2.23 44.58
C GLU A 525 13.74 -1.64 43.44
N GLY A 526 14.14 -0.37 43.58
CA GLY A 526 15.30 0.23 42.89
C GLY A 526 15.19 0.54 41.39
N ASP A 527 16.09 1.41 40.92
CA ASP A 527 16.18 1.95 39.54
C ASP A 527 16.84 1.00 38.52
N GLU A 528 17.19 -0.24 38.90
CA GLU A 528 17.75 -1.23 37.95
C GLU A 528 16.63 -1.82 37.11
N HIS A 529 16.41 -1.24 35.92
CA HIS A 529 15.35 -1.63 35.01
C HIS A 529 15.89 -2.50 33.87
N ASN A 530 15.19 -3.58 33.56
CA ASN A 530 15.44 -4.33 32.33
C ASN A 530 15.10 -3.46 31.12
N VAL A 531 16.02 -3.36 30.15
CA VAL A 531 15.86 -2.49 28.97
C VAL A 531 14.94 -3.07 27.90
N TYR A 532 14.63 -4.37 27.96
CA TYR A 532 13.84 -5.08 26.94
C TYR A 532 12.38 -5.27 27.34
N PHE A 533 12.11 -5.47 28.62
CA PHE A 533 10.76 -5.77 29.11
C PHE A 533 10.44 -4.99 30.38
N GLY A 534 9.18 -4.60 30.51
CA GLY A 534 8.69 -3.84 31.67
C GLY A 534 8.45 -4.70 32.91
N ARG A 535 7.64 -4.19 33.84
CA ARG A 535 7.28 -4.85 35.12
C ARG A 535 6.36 -6.09 34.97
N LEU A 536 6.25 -6.69 33.78
CA LEU A 536 5.38 -7.85 33.53
C LEU A 536 6.17 -9.14 33.76
N ALA A 537 5.67 -10.01 34.65
CA ALA A 537 6.23 -11.32 34.91
C ALA A 537 5.17 -12.40 34.66
N TYR A 538 5.55 -13.46 33.94
CA TYR A 538 4.72 -14.64 33.68
C TYR A 538 5.08 -15.83 34.57
N PHE A 539 6.24 -15.77 35.21
CA PHE A 539 6.78 -16.83 36.04
C PHE A 539 7.61 -16.22 37.16
N PRO A 540 7.78 -16.89 38.32
CA PRO A 540 8.73 -16.47 39.34
C PRO A 540 10.17 -16.51 38.80
N VAL A 541 10.72 -15.35 38.44
CA VAL A 541 12.10 -15.20 37.98
C VAL A 541 12.96 -14.62 39.09
N GLN A 542 14.01 -15.35 39.47
CA GLN A 542 14.92 -14.95 40.54
C GLN A 542 16.06 -14.08 39.99
N LYS A 543 16.53 -13.11 40.77
CA LYS A 543 17.72 -12.33 40.42
C LYS A 543 18.95 -13.24 40.46
N GLY A 544 19.66 -13.38 39.35
CA GLY A 544 20.84 -14.23 39.28
C GLY A 544 21.58 -14.12 37.95
N VAL A 545 22.91 -14.23 38.03
CA VAL A 545 23.81 -14.36 36.88
C VAL A 545 24.49 -15.73 36.94
N ALA A 546 25.17 -16.13 35.87
CA ALA A 546 25.79 -17.46 35.79
C ALA A 546 26.62 -17.85 37.03
N SER A 547 27.42 -16.92 37.56
CA SER A 547 28.27 -17.15 38.73
C SER A 547 27.49 -17.37 40.04
N THR A 548 26.27 -16.85 40.16
CA THR A 548 25.41 -17.07 41.34
C THR A 548 24.46 -18.23 41.16
N VAL A 549 23.99 -18.47 39.93
CA VAL A 549 23.09 -19.59 39.60
C VAL A 549 23.81 -20.94 39.71
N PHE A 550 25.06 -20.99 39.27
CA PHE A 550 25.90 -22.18 39.28
C PHE A 550 26.98 -22.11 40.35
N ASP A 551 26.72 -21.45 41.48
CA ASP A 551 27.60 -21.55 42.64
C ASP A 551 27.62 -23.00 43.16
N ALA A 552 28.77 -23.47 43.63
CA ALA A 552 28.99 -24.84 44.12
C ALA A 552 28.09 -25.21 45.33
N SER A 553 27.43 -24.22 45.94
CA SER A 553 26.45 -24.42 47.02
C SER A 553 25.06 -24.82 46.52
N VAL A 554 24.78 -24.70 45.21
CA VAL A 554 23.46 -24.94 44.59
C VAL A 554 23.59 -26.03 43.52
N THR A 555 22.80 -27.10 43.63
CA THR A 555 22.81 -28.23 42.66
C THR A 555 21.95 -27.93 41.43
N MET A 556 22.45 -27.08 40.53
CA MET A 556 21.77 -26.71 39.27
C MET A 556 22.36 -27.43 38.04
N GLU A 557 23.53 -28.04 38.16
CA GLU A 557 24.23 -28.76 37.09
C GLU A 557 23.49 -30.01 36.58
N GLU A 558 22.60 -30.57 37.41
CA GLU A 558 21.77 -31.73 37.06
C GLU A 558 20.52 -31.35 36.24
N ARG A 559 20.16 -30.06 36.18
CA ARG A 559 19.10 -29.55 35.30
C ARG A 559 19.67 -29.23 33.92
N ALA A 560 18.84 -29.31 32.88
CA ALA A 560 19.23 -28.82 31.56
C ALA A 560 19.24 -27.29 31.56
N LEU A 561 20.33 -26.68 31.08
CA LEU A 561 20.40 -25.25 30.88
C LEU A 561 19.58 -24.88 29.66
N LEU A 562 18.49 -24.13 29.86
CA LEU A 562 17.75 -23.46 28.80
C LEU A 562 18.31 -22.05 28.62
N ILE A 563 18.65 -21.72 27.38
CA ILE A 563 19.12 -20.39 27.01
C ILE A 563 18.41 -19.96 25.72
N VAL A 564 17.65 -18.86 25.80
CA VAL A 564 16.79 -18.36 24.73
C VAL A 564 17.24 -16.96 24.35
N TRP A 565 17.69 -16.77 23.11
CA TRP A 565 18.13 -15.45 22.63
C TRP A 565 19.06 -14.70 23.61
N PRO A 566 20.17 -15.32 24.07
CA PRO A 566 20.94 -14.78 25.19
C PRO A 566 21.75 -13.51 24.90
N ASN A 567 22.01 -13.19 23.64
CA ASN A 567 22.84 -12.05 23.29
C ASN A 567 22.05 -10.90 22.66
N ASN A 568 22.57 -9.70 22.88
CA ASN A 568 22.22 -8.51 22.10
C ASN A 568 23.21 -8.32 20.96
N PRO A 569 22.87 -7.51 19.94
CA PRO A 569 23.84 -7.15 18.93
C PRO A 569 25.09 -6.51 19.57
N ASP A 570 26.23 -7.17 19.46
CA ASP A 570 27.51 -6.66 19.92
C ASP A 570 28.33 -6.05 18.76
N ASN A 571 29.34 -5.27 19.11
CA ASN A 571 30.17 -4.56 18.14
C ASN A 571 31.20 -5.46 17.44
N GLU A 572 31.38 -6.71 17.87
CA GLU A 572 32.29 -7.67 17.25
C GLU A 572 31.59 -8.45 16.13
N ASP A 573 30.47 -9.09 16.46
CA ASP A 573 29.67 -9.91 15.54
C ASP A 573 28.64 -9.10 14.75
N ASN A 574 28.16 -7.96 15.28
CA ASN A 574 27.11 -7.13 14.67
C ASN A 574 27.46 -5.62 14.63
N PRO A 575 28.61 -5.23 14.04
CA PRO A 575 29.12 -3.86 14.08
C PRO A 575 28.19 -2.82 13.42
N HIS A 576 27.30 -3.26 12.54
CA HIS A 576 26.34 -2.42 11.81
C HIS A 576 25.08 -2.05 12.62
N VAL A 577 24.84 -2.71 13.76
CA VAL A 577 23.67 -2.48 14.63
C VAL A 577 24.05 -1.75 15.92
N ALA A 578 25.34 -1.50 16.16
CA ALA A 578 25.79 -0.68 17.28
C ALA A 578 25.25 0.75 17.13
N VAL A 579 24.21 1.10 17.90
CA VAL A 579 23.65 2.45 17.93
C VAL A 579 24.48 3.31 18.88
N GLU A 580 24.99 4.44 18.41
CA GLU A 580 25.63 5.44 19.27
C GLU A 580 24.64 5.94 20.34
N GLY A 581 24.97 5.75 21.63
CA GLY A 581 24.28 6.42 22.75
C GLY A 581 23.48 5.54 23.72
N PHE A 582 23.31 4.23 23.46
CA PHE A 582 22.72 3.29 24.43
C PHE A 582 23.76 2.28 24.92
N ASN A 583 23.92 2.17 26.25
CA ASN A 583 24.71 1.10 26.87
C ASN A 583 23.86 -0.18 26.93
N LEU A 584 24.04 -1.07 25.95
CA LEU A 584 23.45 -2.41 26.01
C LEU A 584 24.10 -3.24 27.14
N PRO A 585 23.37 -4.19 27.76
CA PRO A 585 23.97 -5.13 28.69
C PRO A 585 25.16 -5.87 28.06
N PRO A 586 26.20 -6.20 28.84
CA PRO A 586 27.35 -6.94 28.32
C PRO A 586 26.94 -8.31 27.80
N VAL A 587 27.63 -8.78 26.77
CA VAL A 587 27.52 -10.15 26.24
C VAL A 587 27.87 -11.14 27.37
N TRP A 588 26.93 -12.03 27.72
CA TRP A 588 27.05 -12.93 28.89
C TRP A 588 26.90 -14.41 28.53
N ASP A 589 26.54 -14.72 27.29
CA ASP A 589 26.14 -16.05 26.85
C ASP A 589 27.26 -17.09 26.97
N LEU A 590 28.47 -16.74 26.52
CA LEU A 590 29.65 -17.60 26.62
C LEU A 590 30.05 -17.85 28.08
N GLU A 591 30.06 -16.81 28.91
CA GLU A 591 30.41 -16.94 30.34
C GLU A 591 29.41 -17.89 31.04
N CYS A 592 28.13 -17.77 30.73
CA CYS A 592 27.09 -18.66 31.25
C CYS A 592 27.35 -20.12 30.88
N LEU A 593 27.58 -20.39 29.58
CA LEU A 593 27.83 -21.74 29.10
C LEU A 593 29.11 -22.35 29.69
N GLN A 594 30.18 -21.55 29.82
CA GLN A 594 31.44 -21.97 30.42
C GLN A 594 31.26 -22.31 31.90
N THR A 595 30.54 -21.47 32.64
CA THR A 595 30.28 -21.68 34.07
C THR A 595 29.47 -22.97 34.28
N TYR A 596 28.38 -23.15 33.54
CA TYR A 596 27.58 -24.38 33.57
C TYR A 596 28.41 -25.63 33.22
N TYR A 597 29.27 -25.54 32.19
CA TYR A 597 30.17 -26.64 31.83
C TYR A 597 31.16 -26.97 32.96
N ASN A 598 31.74 -25.96 33.60
CA ASN A 598 32.74 -26.13 34.65
C ASN A 598 32.18 -26.80 35.90
N VAL A 599 30.92 -26.57 36.24
CA VAL A 599 30.25 -27.21 37.39
C VAL A 599 29.73 -28.62 37.10
N GLY A 600 29.93 -29.14 35.89
CA GLY A 600 29.52 -30.51 35.54
C GLY A 600 28.24 -30.61 34.70
N GLY A 601 27.69 -29.48 34.25
CA GLY A 601 26.48 -29.43 33.45
C GLY A 601 26.51 -30.33 32.21
N LYS A 602 25.38 -30.98 31.90
CA LYS A 602 25.31 -32.10 30.94
C LYS A 602 24.46 -31.82 29.71
N THR A 603 23.44 -30.96 29.81
CA THR A 603 22.45 -30.75 28.76
C THR A 603 22.20 -29.27 28.53
N ILE A 604 22.26 -28.84 27.27
CA ILE A 604 21.92 -27.47 26.85
C ILE A 604 20.71 -27.53 25.93
N ILE A 605 19.74 -26.68 26.17
CA ILE A 605 18.66 -26.37 25.24
C ILE A 605 18.93 -24.94 24.77
N TYR A 606 19.31 -24.78 23.52
CA TYR A 606 19.59 -23.48 22.92
C TYR A 606 18.48 -23.12 21.91
N VAL A 607 17.93 -21.92 22.06
CA VAL A 607 16.91 -21.36 21.16
C VAL A 607 17.46 -20.10 20.50
N GLY A 608 17.66 -20.15 19.19
CA GLY A 608 18.18 -19.04 18.39
C GLY A 608 18.78 -19.46 17.05
N GLU A 609 19.19 -18.49 16.25
CA GLU A 609 19.92 -18.67 15.00
C GLU A 609 21.30 -19.34 15.19
N ARG A 610 21.72 -20.13 14.20
CA ARG A 610 23.04 -20.76 14.17
C ARG A 610 23.83 -20.38 12.92
N GLU A 611 25.12 -20.10 13.08
CA GLU A 611 26.06 -19.71 12.00
C GLU A 611 26.04 -20.71 10.83
N ASP A 612 25.90 -22.01 11.10
CA ASP A 612 25.85 -23.08 10.09
C ASP A 612 24.51 -23.22 9.37
N LYS A 613 23.46 -22.53 9.81
CA LYS A 613 22.12 -22.53 9.21
C LYS A 613 21.79 -21.21 8.51
N ILE A 614 22.65 -20.21 8.62
CA ILE A 614 22.46 -18.92 7.97
C ILE A 614 22.94 -19.01 6.52
N ASN A 615 22.01 -18.77 5.60
CA ASN A 615 22.31 -18.69 4.18
C ASN A 615 22.82 -17.29 3.83
N LEU A 616 24.00 -17.24 3.20
CA LEU A 616 24.62 -16.02 2.72
C LEU A 616 24.50 -15.91 1.20
N MET A 617 24.54 -14.69 0.69
CA MET A 617 24.62 -14.43 -0.75
C MET A 617 25.90 -15.01 -1.35
N HIS A 618 25.84 -15.31 -2.64
CA HIS A 618 27.03 -15.69 -3.38
C HIS A 618 28.08 -14.57 -3.35
N GLY A 619 29.31 -14.89 -2.91
CA GLY A 619 30.40 -13.91 -2.80
C GLY A 619 30.38 -13.06 -1.53
N ALA A 620 29.59 -13.42 -0.52
CA ALA A 620 29.55 -12.74 0.77
C ALA A 620 30.97 -12.53 1.34
N SER A 621 31.24 -11.31 1.81
CA SER A 621 32.57 -10.89 2.24
C SER A 621 32.86 -11.18 3.71
N ALA A 622 31.81 -11.39 4.51
CA ALA A 622 31.87 -11.72 5.92
C ALA A 622 30.90 -12.87 6.27
N SER A 623 31.22 -13.66 7.30
CA SER A 623 30.26 -14.64 7.84
C SER A 623 29.34 -13.99 8.89
N ASP A 624 28.13 -14.52 9.01
CA ASP A 624 27.06 -14.03 9.89
C ASP A 624 26.69 -15.16 10.87
N CYS A 625 26.75 -14.88 12.18
CA CYS A 625 26.38 -15.84 13.21
C CYS A 625 24.97 -15.62 13.78
N GLY A 626 24.22 -14.66 13.26
CA GLY A 626 22.91 -14.28 13.78
C GLY A 626 22.96 -13.18 14.83
N PHE A 627 21.77 -12.81 15.30
CA PHE A 627 21.59 -11.74 16.29
C PHE A 627 21.44 -12.23 17.73
N CYS A 628 21.19 -13.52 17.92
CA CYS A 628 20.68 -14.04 19.18
C CYS A 628 21.76 -14.60 20.12
N SER A 629 22.96 -14.91 19.62
CA SER A 629 24.10 -15.37 20.42
C SER A 629 25.41 -14.92 19.77
N SER A 630 26.45 -14.80 20.59
CA SER A 630 27.81 -14.54 20.15
C SER A 630 28.36 -15.74 19.39
N ARG A 631 29.21 -15.47 18.41
CA ARG A 631 29.93 -16.52 17.68
C ARG A 631 30.82 -17.35 18.60
N ALA A 632 31.35 -16.72 19.65
CA ALA A 632 32.17 -17.39 20.65
C ALA A 632 31.37 -18.43 21.45
N PHE A 633 30.14 -18.11 21.86
CA PHE A 633 29.20 -19.05 22.47
C PHE A 633 28.93 -20.24 21.54
N GLN A 634 28.55 -20.00 20.28
CA GLN A 634 28.22 -21.07 19.34
C GLN A 634 29.41 -22.01 19.06
N ARG A 635 30.62 -21.47 18.97
CA ARG A 635 31.85 -22.26 18.81
C ARG A 635 32.15 -23.12 20.04
N PHE A 636 32.04 -22.55 21.24
CA PHE A 636 32.24 -23.30 22.48
C PHE A 636 31.20 -24.42 22.65
N LEU A 637 29.93 -24.14 22.33
CA LEU A 637 28.86 -25.13 22.33
C LEU A 637 29.19 -26.31 21.42
N LYS A 638 29.56 -26.05 20.16
CA LYS A 638 29.98 -27.08 19.19
C LYS A 638 31.24 -27.82 19.61
N GLU A 639 32.17 -27.15 20.31
CA GLU A 639 33.41 -27.76 20.77
C GLU A 639 33.15 -28.75 21.92
N LYS A 640 32.39 -28.35 22.94
CA LYS A 640 32.22 -29.10 24.20
C LYS A 640 30.98 -29.99 24.26
N PHE A 641 29.99 -29.75 23.41
CA PHE A 641 28.74 -30.49 23.39
C PHE A 641 28.45 -31.05 21.99
N GLU A 642 27.77 -32.18 21.94
CA GLU A 642 27.28 -32.85 20.75
C GLU A 642 25.79 -32.53 20.55
N LEU A 643 25.41 -32.15 19.34
CA LEU A 643 24.02 -31.92 18.97
C LEU A 643 23.26 -33.25 18.92
N THR A 644 22.20 -33.37 19.71
CA THR A 644 21.40 -34.60 19.83
C THR A 644 19.99 -34.48 19.28
N ALA A 645 19.44 -33.27 19.24
CA ALA A 645 18.16 -33.00 18.60
C ALA A 645 18.16 -31.59 18.00
N GLU A 646 17.53 -31.47 16.84
CA GLU A 646 17.22 -30.22 16.17
C GLU A 646 15.70 -30.18 15.96
N ILE A 647 15.09 -29.08 16.37
CA ILE A 647 13.65 -28.88 16.42
C ILE A 647 13.34 -27.58 15.69
N GLU A 648 12.49 -27.67 14.68
CA GLU A 648 11.95 -26.47 14.02
C GLU A 648 11.03 -25.70 14.98
N CYS A 649 11.07 -24.38 14.91
CA CYS A 649 10.17 -23.51 15.63
C CYS A 649 9.62 -22.40 14.73
N PRO A 650 8.49 -21.79 15.10
CA PRO A 650 7.98 -20.63 14.38
C PRO A 650 8.97 -19.46 14.46
N THR A 651 9.21 -18.78 13.33
CA THR A 651 10.14 -17.64 13.26
C THR A 651 9.50 -16.40 12.64
N TRP A 652 9.95 -15.23 13.11
CA TRP A 652 9.65 -13.97 12.43
C TRP A 652 10.53 -13.81 11.19
N TRP A 653 10.08 -12.97 10.25
CA TRP A 653 10.88 -12.60 9.09
C TRP A 653 12.27 -12.08 9.51
N MET A 654 13.26 -12.27 8.62
CA MET A 654 14.68 -11.98 8.86
C MET A 654 15.37 -12.85 9.94
N LYS A 655 14.66 -13.73 10.64
CA LYS A 655 15.21 -14.63 11.67
C LYS A 655 15.10 -16.09 11.23
N ASN A 656 16.14 -16.86 11.53
CA ASN A 656 16.21 -18.30 11.27
C ASN A 656 16.47 -19.06 12.58
N ASP A 657 15.63 -18.80 13.58
CA ASP A 657 15.75 -19.47 14.87
C ASP A 657 15.42 -20.96 14.72
N ASP A 658 16.19 -21.80 15.42
CA ASP A 658 15.85 -23.18 15.67
C ASP A 658 16.02 -23.50 17.16
N ILE A 659 15.71 -24.73 17.51
CA ILE A 659 15.80 -25.22 18.88
C ILE A 659 16.66 -26.46 18.88
N THR A 660 17.73 -26.41 19.66
CA THR A 660 18.76 -27.43 19.62
C THR A 660 19.04 -27.95 21.01
N ILE A 661 19.13 -29.28 21.11
CA ILE A 661 19.44 -29.96 22.37
C ILE A 661 20.81 -30.59 22.25
N TRP A 662 21.70 -30.19 23.14
CA TRP A 662 23.09 -30.59 23.14
C TRP A 662 23.42 -31.39 24.41
N LYS A 663 24.24 -32.43 24.26
CA LYS A 663 24.75 -33.22 25.38
C LYS A 663 26.26 -33.08 25.47
N ARG A 664 26.78 -33.01 26.68
CA ARG A 664 28.23 -32.87 26.92
C ARG A 664 29.00 -34.05 26.31
N LYS A 665 30.13 -33.77 25.67
CA LYS A 665 31.04 -34.77 25.10
C LYS A 665 31.88 -35.49 26.13
#